data_AF-A0A961ZAC0-F1
#
_entry.id   AF-A0A961ZAC0-F1
#
_cell.length_a   1.000
_cell.length_b   1.000
_cell.length_c   1.000
_cell.angle_alpha   90.00
_cell.angle_beta   90.00
_cell.angle_gamma   90.00
#
_symmetry.space_group_name_H-M   'P 1'
#
loop_
_entity.id
_entity.type
_entity.pdbx_description
1 polymer ?
#
loop_
_entity_poly.entity_id
_entity_poly.type
_entity_poly.pdbx_seq_one_letter_code
_entity_poly.pdbx_strand_id
1 'polypeptide(L)'
;MSGVFQHYAPGTISIANGSTSITGSGTEFEQYVKGDVLIAAGGIAIMLAENPTSDTAATAMQTYTGTSISGAAYSHLPISVLSALTTNHASLISLLGSGAIPSLGTIGASATAGQFLRFAATDVLELVSSVELVSGVATDEKVETLAERSAYDAEAADFSIYVADVGDGRAAIYYKQSATSGDWSDPGYLTGDAGEPGGYRHYYDAVSTSEGVTSNGAVRFNHADPTQATKIWIDSQQIGGENCRLGYLPLSLVNATTKGLVHFRNQDGSKALLYAVTGYTAKTGYFELDITYQNGSAPTASEYLFGQPSIYGSDGADGNDGADGATILLGSGAPDDGDGSNGDIYFDLDNGDVYSKSGGTWGTADGNIAGSDGAAAVSSGTSTTSIAIGTGSKGPFTTQAGIDWVVGSRIRLVSDADTGNYMEGQISDYTDTDLTVDVDLISGSGTHADWSIAIAGDQGAPGTNGDGLSGTQVEVSTSKTLTAPDKGVLQVFTGTAETTWTLTSAATLGASWLLPFVNRGSDILTIEVAGSSGDGINEETSLDFTPGEAGIVYCDGTSEFRVQIMRAAGTGSATPGFIVPHENLRLSSSDNVSVDVTADNLELINSITGEKLTLADVDVTANISTTGADGRDTATAEASSTWYYTYVIAKTDGADVASLLSTQSSYDLVTLPTDYVFIARVGAVYNNSSGNIVAIEQTGTLFRLANTSYVAILDTGTATSMTALDLSEVCPIGAKATHGIVRGDYAAANTRYTEVGPTNAGSLASGVGGYNATRLFDYFECPIIEDQTIYYRVSNATDYDTNISIWGGEY
;
A
#
# COMPACT_ATOMS: atom_id res chain seq x y z
N MET A 1 1.39 14.26 29.19
CA MET A 1 2.84 14.04 28.98
C MET A 1 3.68 13.91 30.27
N SER A 2 3.13 13.55 31.43
CA SER A 2 3.89 13.54 32.71
C SER A 2 4.25 12.14 33.27
N GLY A 3 4.20 11.06 32.48
CA GLY A 3 4.26 9.72 33.09
C GLY A 3 4.95 8.58 32.34
N VAL A 4 5.60 8.80 31.18
CA VAL A 4 5.93 7.66 30.30
C VAL A 4 7.40 7.23 30.29
N PHE A 5 8.37 8.00 30.82
CA PHE A 5 9.80 7.65 30.63
C PHE A 5 10.75 7.92 31.81
N GLN A 6 10.31 7.77 33.07
CA GLN A 6 11.23 7.76 34.20
C GLN A 6 11.35 6.35 34.78
N HIS A 7 12.38 5.60 34.36
CA HIS A 7 12.84 4.46 35.15
C HIS A 7 13.59 5.03 36.36
N TYR A 8 12.95 4.97 37.53
CA TYR A 8 13.63 5.25 38.79
C TYR A 8 14.71 4.17 38.99
N ALA A 9 15.95 4.60 39.13
CA ALA A 9 17.07 3.71 39.39
C ALA A 9 17.28 3.58 40.91
N PRO A 10 17.74 2.41 41.39
CA PRO A 10 18.05 2.23 42.80
C PRO A 10 19.25 3.09 43.23
N GLY A 11 19.20 3.61 44.46
CA GLY A 11 20.33 4.33 45.07
C GLY A 11 20.23 5.86 45.03
N THR A 12 21.34 6.51 45.39
CA THR A 12 21.47 7.98 45.42
C THR A 12 22.80 8.43 44.84
N ILE A 13 22.85 9.65 44.29
CA ILE A 13 24.02 10.23 43.66
C ILE A 13 24.42 11.56 44.30
N SER A 14 25.72 11.86 44.27
CA SER A 14 26.30 13.13 44.70
C SER A 14 27.34 13.62 43.70
N ILE A 15 27.34 14.92 43.40
CA ILE A 15 28.34 15.59 42.57
C ILE A 15 28.56 17.02 43.07
N ALA A 16 29.82 17.42 43.21
CA ALA A 16 30.18 18.78 43.66
C ALA A 16 30.22 19.76 42.48
N ASN A 17 29.90 21.04 42.76
CA ASN A 17 30.13 22.12 41.80
C ASN A 17 31.62 22.21 41.46
N GLY A 18 31.94 22.27 40.17
CA GLY A 18 33.31 22.27 39.65
C GLY A 18 33.94 20.87 39.51
N SER A 19 33.17 19.79 39.69
CA SER A 19 33.68 18.41 39.56
C SER A 19 33.04 17.67 38.38
N THR A 20 33.74 16.66 37.85
CA THR A 20 33.20 15.64 36.95
C THR A 20 32.94 14.32 37.67
N SER A 21 33.37 14.16 38.91
CA SER A 21 33.24 12.89 39.64
C SER A 21 31.87 12.79 40.30
N ILE A 22 31.13 11.74 39.94
CA ILE A 22 29.84 11.37 40.51
C ILE A 22 30.10 10.23 41.50
N THR A 23 29.58 10.38 42.71
CA THR A 23 29.63 9.34 43.75
C THR A 23 28.23 8.80 44.00
N GLY A 24 28.10 7.48 43.99
CA GLY A 24 26.85 6.76 44.17
C GLY A 24 26.82 5.96 45.46
N SER A 25 25.63 5.79 46.04
CA SER A 25 25.38 4.92 47.19
C SER A 25 24.17 4.04 46.90
N GLY A 26 24.36 2.72 46.90
CA GLY A 26 23.34 1.75 46.49
C GLY A 26 22.97 1.85 45.01
N THR A 27 23.86 2.44 44.20
CA THR A 27 23.75 2.59 42.76
C THR A 27 24.30 1.36 42.05
N GLU A 28 23.91 1.19 40.79
CA GLU A 28 24.33 0.08 39.93
C GLU A 28 24.90 0.67 38.62
N PHE A 29 25.97 1.46 38.72
CA PHE A 29 26.51 2.20 37.58
C PHE A 29 27.22 1.32 36.53
N GLU A 30 27.71 0.12 36.88
CA GLU A 30 28.45 -0.73 35.91
C GLU A 30 27.57 -1.23 34.75
N GLN A 31 26.25 -1.22 34.91
CA GLN A 31 25.32 -1.59 33.85
C GLN A 31 25.02 -0.43 32.88
N TYR A 32 25.45 0.79 33.20
CA TYR A 32 25.22 1.97 32.37
C TYR A 32 26.35 2.16 31.36
N VAL A 33 26.06 2.85 30.28
CA VAL A 33 27.02 3.08 29.20
C VAL A 33 27.29 4.56 29.01
N LYS A 34 28.45 4.87 28.39
CA LYS A 34 28.83 6.22 28.00
C LYS A 34 27.68 6.90 27.25
N GLY A 35 27.37 8.12 27.64
CA GLY A 35 26.32 8.92 27.02
C GLY A 35 24.91 8.72 27.62
N ASP A 36 24.72 7.75 28.51
CA ASP A 36 23.51 7.68 29.33
C ASP A 36 23.37 8.94 30.20
N VAL A 37 22.13 9.30 30.50
CA VAL A 37 21.80 10.50 31.27
C VAL A 37 21.22 10.12 32.62
N LEU A 38 21.86 10.61 33.69
CA LEU A 38 21.35 10.55 35.05
C LEU A 38 20.58 11.82 35.36
N ILE A 39 19.33 11.70 35.78
CA ILE A 39 18.46 12.83 36.10
C ILE A 39 18.27 12.87 37.61
N ALA A 40 18.95 13.80 38.29
CA ALA A 40 18.80 14.00 39.73
C ALA A 40 17.50 14.74 40.09
N ALA A 41 17.08 14.64 41.36
CA ALA A 41 15.96 15.40 41.90
C ALA A 41 16.02 16.90 41.51
N GLY A 42 14.92 17.42 40.97
CA GLY A 42 14.84 18.78 40.39
C GLY A 42 15.06 18.85 38.88
N GLY A 43 15.20 17.70 38.20
CA GLY A 43 15.28 17.63 36.73
C GLY A 43 16.67 17.91 36.17
N ILE A 44 17.71 17.83 37.01
CA ILE A 44 19.08 18.12 36.61
C ILE A 44 19.65 16.90 35.88
N ALA A 45 19.91 17.05 34.58
CA ALA A 45 20.48 16.01 33.73
C ALA A 45 22.02 16.04 33.71
N ILE A 46 22.65 14.89 33.94
CA ILE A 46 24.09 14.68 33.95
C ILE A 46 24.41 13.51 33.03
N MET A 47 25.10 13.78 31.92
CA MET A 47 25.50 12.75 30.96
C MET A 47 26.81 12.09 31.36
N LEU A 48 26.92 10.77 31.19
CA LEU A 48 28.13 10.00 31.50
C LEU A 48 29.20 10.16 30.41
N ALA A 49 30.45 10.40 30.82
CA ALA A 49 31.61 10.58 29.94
C ALA A 49 32.14 9.26 29.37
N GLU A 50 31.96 8.17 30.11
CA GLU A 50 32.56 6.86 29.91
C GLU A 50 31.68 5.78 30.54
N ASN A 51 31.91 4.52 30.17
CA ASN A 51 31.26 3.37 30.82
C ASN A 51 31.77 3.30 32.27
N PRO A 52 30.91 3.40 33.29
CA PRO A 52 31.36 3.29 34.67
C PRO A 52 32.01 1.93 34.93
N THR A 53 33.16 1.95 35.61
CA THR A 53 33.90 0.74 36.01
C THR A 53 33.66 0.36 37.48
N SER A 54 32.78 1.10 38.15
CA SER A 54 32.37 0.84 39.53
C SER A 54 30.90 1.19 39.70
N ASP A 55 30.16 0.34 40.40
CA ASP A 55 28.77 0.60 40.76
C ASP A 55 28.56 1.87 41.58
N THR A 56 29.60 2.39 42.23
CA THR A 56 29.52 3.53 43.16
C THR A 56 30.25 4.78 42.66
N ALA A 57 30.85 4.75 41.47
CA ALA A 57 31.56 5.90 40.91
C ALA A 57 31.35 6.01 39.40
N ALA A 58 31.02 7.20 38.93
CA ALA A 58 30.86 7.51 37.51
C ALA A 58 31.45 8.88 37.19
N THR A 59 31.70 9.15 35.91
CA THR A 59 32.29 10.40 35.45
C THR A 59 31.30 11.15 34.56
N ALA A 60 31.02 12.41 34.88
CA ALA A 60 30.21 13.30 34.07
C ALA A 60 30.98 13.80 32.83
N MET A 61 30.31 13.87 31.68
CA MET A 61 30.89 14.32 30.41
C MET A 61 31.39 15.77 30.46
N GLN A 62 30.79 16.60 31.31
CA GLN A 62 31.19 17.97 31.53
C GLN A 62 31.32 18.27 33.01
N THR A 63 32.16 19.26 33.34
CA THR A 63 32.27 19.76 34.71
C THR A 63 30.92 20.29 35.17
N TYR A 64 30.41 19.79 36.30
CA TYR A 64 29.13 20.20 36.83
C TYR A 64 29.19 21.62 37.39
N THR A 65 28.41 22.55 36.83
CA THR A 65 28.42 23.98 37.22
C THR A 65 27.21 24.39 38.08
N GLY A 66 26.39 23.42 38.49
CA GLY A 66 25.18 23.65 39.28
C GLY A 66 25.42 23.67 40.80
N THR A 67 24.33 23.74 41.56
CA THR A 67 24.38 23.62 43.03
C THR A 67 24.76 22.19 43.39
N SER A 68 25.78 22.01 44.24
CA SER A 68 26.28 20.67 44.59
C SER A 68 25.16 19.74 45.03
N ILE A 69 25.10 18.56 44.42
CA ILE A 69 24.10 17.53 44.71
C ILE A 69 24.70 16.59 45.75
N SER A 70 23.95 16.29 46.81
CA SER A 70 24.38 15.39 47.88
C SER A 70 23.28 14.40 48.23
N GLY A 71 23.53 13.11 47.96
CA GLY A 71 22.64 12.00 48.31
C GLY A 71 21.25 12.07 47.69
N ALA A 72 21.13 12.55 46.44
CA ALA A 72 19.84 12.70 45.78
C ALA A 72 19.41 11.42 45.05
N ALA A 73 18.12 11.11 45.08
CA ALA A 73 17.55 10.11 44.19
C ALA A 73 17.69 10.56 42.72
N TYR A 74 17.77 9.59 41.82
CA TYR A 74 17.94 9.84 40.39
C TYR A 74 17.10 8.88 39.54
N SER A 75 16.88 9.29 38.29
CA SER A 75 16.36 8.43 37.23
C SER A 75 17.44 8.22 36.17
N HIS A 76 17.39 7.09 35.49
CA HIS A 76 18.30 6.76 34.39
C HIS A 76 17.55 6.86 33.05
N LEU A 77 18.19 7.51 32.08
CA LEU A 77 17.74 7.57 30.71
C LEU A 77 18.84 7.00 29.80
N PRO A 78 18.63 5.81 29.20
CA PRO A 78 19.60 5.21 28.29
C PRO A 78 19.83 6.05 27.04
N ILE A 79 21.07 6.10 26.53
CA ILE A 79 21.41 6.82 25.29
C ILE A 79 20.66 6.27 24.07
N SER A 80 20.37 4.97 24.04
CA SER A 80 19.56 4.34 22.98
C SER A 80 18.16 4.94 22.89
N VAL A 81 17.57 5.28 24.04
CA VAL A 81 16.25 5.94 24.12
C VAL A 81 16.36 7.40 23.67
N LEU A 82 17.43 8.11 24.04
CA LEU A 82 17.67 9.49 23.63
C LEU A 82 17.90 9.62 22.11
N SER A 83 18.64 8.68 21.52
CA SER A 83 18.85 8.59 20.08
C SER A 83 17.55 8.27 19.33
N ALA A 84 16.76 7.31 19.84
CA ALA A 84 15.45 7.00 19.26
C ALA A 84 14.48 8.20 19.34
N LEU A 85 14.51 8.97 20.44
CA LEU A 85 13.69 10.17 20.61
C LEU A 85 14.08 11.28 19.62
N THR A 86 15.38 11.45 19.36
CA THR A 86 15.89 12.45 18.43
C THR A 86 15.52 12.11 16.99
N THR A 87 15.60 10.83 16.61
CA THR A 87 15.15 10.34 15.31
C THR A 87 13.64 10.47 15.16
N ASN A 88 12.85 10.07 16.15
CA ASN A 88 11.39 10.18 16.11
C ASN A 88 10.93 11.65 16.07
N HIS A 89 11.60 12.56 16.77
CA HIS A 89 11.31 13.99 16.70
C HIS A 89 11.73 14.58 15.35
N ALA A 90 12.87 14.19 14.78
CA ALA A 90 13.29 14.63 13.45
C ALA A 90 12.34 14.12 12.35
N SER A 91 11.90 12.86 12.44
CA SER A 91 10.87 12.28 11.59
C SER A 91 9.54 13.01 11.75
N LEU A 92 9.11 13.31 12.97
CA LEU A 92 7.88 14.05 13.23
C LEU A 92 7.94 15.50 12.69
N ILE A 93 9.07 16.20 12.89
CA ILE A 93 9.29 17.56 12.35
C ILE A 93 9.31 17.53 10.82
N SER A 94 9.95 16.52 10.22
CA SER A 94 9.96 16.32 8.76
C SER A 94 8.57 16.00 8.22
N LEU A 95 7.79 15.20 8.93
CA LEU A 95 6.41 14.85 8.58
C LEU A 95 5.47 16.06 8.66
N LEU A 96 5.62 16.87 9.72
CA LEU A 96 4.86 18.11 9.90
C LEU A 96 5.29 19.19 8.89
N GLY A 97 6.57 19.27 8.54
CA GLY A 97 7.12 20.25 7.60
C GLY A 97 6.85 19.92 6.13
N SER A 98 6.72 18.64 5.77
CA SER A 98 6.44 18.18 4.40
C SER A 98 4.94 18.13 4.07
N GLY A 99 4.07 18.18 5.08
CA GLY A 99 2.62 18.06 4.90
C GLY A 99 2.16 16.65 4.48
N ALA A 100 3.08 15.70 4.32
CA ALA A 100 2.81 14.32 3.96
C ALA A 100 2.66 13.49 5.24
N ILE A 101 1.49 13.55 5.88
CA ILE A 101 1.15 12.72 7.05
C ILE A 101 0.44 11.46 6.51
N PRO A 102 1.12 10.30 6.33
CA PRO A 102 0.61 9.19 5.53
C PRO A 102 -0.59 8.46 6.15
N SER A 103 -0.90 8.70 7.42
CA SER A 103 -2.23 8.55 8.02
C SER A 103 -2.12 8.99 9.47
N LEU A 104 -3.13 9.67 10.01
CA LEU A 104 -3.21 9.90 11.45
C LEU A 104 -3.53 8.60 12.23
N GLY A 105 -3.80 7.51 11.51
CA GLY A 105 -4.11 6.16 12.02
C GLY A 105 -3.04 5.59 12.95
N THR A 106 -1.77 5.94 12.74
CA THR A 106 -0.66 5.51 13.60
C THR A 106 -0.57 6.26 14.94
N ILE A 107 -1.33 7.34 15.14
CA ILE A 107 -1.41 8.09 16.40
C ILE A 107 -2.63 7.65 17.25
N GLY A 108 -3.38 6.63 16.81
CA GLY A 108 -4.39 5.95 17.64
C GLY A 108 -5.85 6.21 17.27
N ALA A 109 -6.13 6.85 16.14
CA ALA A 109 -7.49 6.91 15.59
C ALA A 109 -7.45 6.71 14.06
N SER A 110 -8.12 5.67 13.59
CA SER A 110 -8.30 5.31 12.18
C SER A 110 -8.80 6.51 11.37
N ALA A 111 -7.88 7.26 10.75
CA ALA A 111 -8.24 8.33 9.84
C ALA A 111 -8.61 7.72 8.49
N THR A 112 -9.88 7.86 8.11
CA THR A 112 -10.39 7.40 6.80
C THR A 112 -10.16 8.50 5.76
N ALA A 113 -10.06 8.15 4.49
CA ALA A 113 -9.85 9.13 3.42
C ALA A 113 -10.93 10.23 3.43
N GLY A 114 -10.50 11.50 3.31
CA GLY A 114 -11.40 12.65 3.29
C GLY A 114 -11.72 13.26 4.66
N GLN A 115 -10.79 13.32 5.61
CA GLN A 115 -10.95 14.05 6.88
C GLN A 115 -9.95 15.22 7.00
N PHE A 116 -10.32 16.30 7.69
CA PHE A 116 -9.52 17.50 7.92
C PHE A 116 -9.34 17.74 9.43
N LEU A 117 -8.23 18.37 9.81
CA LEU A 117 -7.97 18.79 11.20
C LEU A 117 -8.58 20.17 11.43
N ARG A 118 -9.39 20.34 12.49
CA ARG A 118 -9.81 21.67 12.98
C ARG A 118 -9.46 21.86 14.45
N PHE A 119 -9.19 23.10 14.82
CA PHE A 119 -9.13 23.50 16.22
C PHE A 119 -10.56 23.73 16.72
N ALA A 120 -11.04 22.83 17.58
CA ALA A 120 -12.35 22.94 18.22
C ALA A 120 -12.34 23.91 19.41
N ALA A 121 -11.18 24.05 20.07
CA ALA A 121 -10.95 24.98 21.18
C ALA A 121 -9.46 25.36 21.28
N THR A 122 -9.12 26.25 22.24
CA THR A 122 -7.76 26.76 22.47
C THR A 122 -6.69 25.67 22.55
N ASP A 123 -7.05 24.47 23.01
CA ASP A 123 -6.13 23.33 23.15
C ASP A 123 -6.70 21.99 22.61
N VAL A 124 -7.74 22.03 21.76
CA VAL A 124 -8.40 20.81 21.24
C VAL A 124 -8.32 20.79 19.73
N LEU A 125 -7.65 19.76 19.20
CA LEU A 125 -7.58 19.46 17.77
C LEU A 125 -8.43 18.22 17.50
N GLU A 126 -9.37 18.30 16.55
CA GLU A 126 -10.25 17.19 16.19
C GLU A 126 -10.27 16.95 14.68
N LEU A 127 -10.71 15.75 14.29
CA LEU A 127 -10.90 15.35 12.90
C LEU A 127 -12.35 15.59 12.48
N VAL A 128 -12.52 16.24 11.35
CA VAL A 128 -13.82 16.51 10.73
C VAL A 128 -13.84 15.90 9.34
N SER A 129 -14.88 15.14 9.02
CA SER A 129 -15.01 14.55 7.70
C SER A 129 -15.33 15.59 6.63
N SER A 130 -14.92 15.30 5.39
CA SER A 130 -15.30 16.05 4.20
C SER A 130 -16.82 16.02 3.99
N VAL A 131 -17.47 14.95 4.48
CA VAL A 131 -18.94 14.86 4.52
C VAL A 131 -19.51 15.89 5.48
N GLU A 132 -18.99 16.04 6.70
CA GLU A 132 -19.46 17.09 7.65
C GLU A 132 -19.16 18.52 7.18
N LEU A 133 -18.18 18.71 6.29
CA LEU A 133 -17.90 20.01 5.66
C LEU A 133 -18.84 20.34 4.49
N VAL A 134 -19.42 19.33 3.85
CA VAL A 134 -20.21 19.46 2.62
C VAL A 134 -21.70 19.18 2.84
N SER A 135 -22.05 18.34 3.82
CA SER A 135 -23.41 18.26 4.36
C SER A 135 -23.62 19.55 5.14
N GLY A 136 -24.59 20.37 4.73
CA GLY A 136 -25.03 21.50 5.55
C GLY A 136 -25.32 21.07 6.99
N VAL A 137 -25.42 22.05 7.89
CA VAL A 137 -25.63 21.83 9.34
C VAL A 137 -26.66 20.72 9.58
N ALA A 138 -26.22 19.57 10.05
CA ALA A 138 -27.10 18.53 10.54
C ALA A 138 -27.73 19.06 11.83
N THR A 139 -29.06 19.16 11.85
CA THR A 139 -29.80 19.54 13.05
C THR A 139 -30.34 18.30 13.72
N ASP A 140 -30.42 18.31 15.05
CA ASP A 140 -30.95 17.19 15.83
C ASP A 140 -32.42 16.93 15.49
N GLU A 141 -33.17 18.00 15.21
CA GLU A 141 -34.59 17.92 14.84
C GLU A 141 -34.99 18.94 13.78
N LYS A 142 -36.14 18.69 13.13
CA LYS A 142 -36.78 19.61 12.18
C LYS A 142 -38.23 19.89 12.61
N VAL A 143 -38.59 21.16 12.64
CA VAL A 143 -39.97 21.63 12.84
C VAL A 143 -40.42 22.51 11.68
N GLU A 144 -41.72 22.54 11.41
CA GLU A 144 -42.26 23.32 10.29
C GLU A 144 -42.42 24.79 10.68
N THR A 145 -42.77 25.07 11.94
CA THR A 145 -42.98 26.44 12.43
C THR A 145 -42.19 26.77 13.70
N LEU A 146 -41.91 28.06 13.94
CA LEU A 146 -41.20 28.50 15.14
C LEU A 146 -41.89 28.12 16.46
N ALA A 147 -43.23 28.02 16.46
CA ALA A 147 -44.00 27.67 17.65
C ALA A 147 -43.70 26.24 18.13
N GLU A 148 -43.46 25.32 17.19
CA GLU A 148 -43.19 23.90 17.46
C GLU A 148 -41.83 23.67 18.13
N ARG A 149 -40.89 24.61 18.00
CA ARG A 149 -39.58 24.58 18.68
C ARG A 149 -39.73 24.49 20.21
N SER A 150 -40.78 25.08 20.77
CA SER A 150 -41.00 25.11 22.22
C SER A 150 -41.15 23.71 22.85
N ALA A 151 -41.51 22.69 22.07
CA ALA A 151 -41.53 21.30 22.53
C ALA A 151 -40.16 20.79 22.99
N TYR A 152 -39.09 21.43 22.53
CA TYR A 152 -37.69 21.08 22.79
C TYR A 152 -37.01 22.07 23.73
N ASP A 153 -37.75 22.96 24.39
CA ASP A 153 -37.17 23.98 25.27
C ASP A 153 -36.34 23.38 26.41
N ALA A 154 -36.63 22.14 26.82
CA ALA A 154 -35.97 21.41 27.91
C ALA A 154 -34.72 20.61 27.49
N GLU A 155 -34.34 20.63 26.21
CA GLU A 155 -33.18 19.89 25.71
C GLU A 155 -31.84 20.41 26.24
N ALA A 156 -30.79 19.59 26.09
CA ALA A 156 -29.45 19.91 26.55
C ALA A 156 -28.81 21.09 25.80
N ALA A 157 -27.74 21.66 26.37
CA ALA A 157 -26.91 22.62 25.64
C ALA A 157 -26.38 21.99 24.34
N ASP A 158 -26.18 22.83 23.31
CA ASP A 158 -25.74 22.45 21.96
C ASP A 158 -26.78 21.69 21.10
N PHE A 159 -27.97 21.37 21.63
CA PHE A 159 -29.08 20.82 20.83
C PHE A 159 -29.54 21.82 19.77
N SER A 160 -29.74 21.37 18.54
CA SER A 160 -29.97 22.19 17.35
C SER A 160 -31.27 21.83 16.62
N ILE A 161 -32.01 22.85 16.20
CA ILE A 161 -33.29 22.70 15.47
C ILE A 161 -33.28 23.51 14.19
N TYR A 162 -33.68 22.87 13.10
CA TYR A 162 -34.09 23.53 11.87
C TYR A 162 -35.57 23.91 11.94
N VAL A 163 -35.88 25.19 11.72
CA VAL A 163 -37.23 25.72 11.60
C VAL A 163 -37.47 26.09 10.14
N ALA A 164 -38.43 25.42 9.48
CA ALA A 164 -38.72 25.64 8.07
C ALA A 164 -39.24 27.04 7.77
N ASP A 165 -40.11 27.56 8.64
CA ASP A 165 -40.61 28.94 8.58
C ASP A 165 -40.65 29.57 9.98
N VAL A 166 -39.85 30.62 10.17
CA VAL A 166 -39.82 31.38 11.43
C VAL A 166 -41.01 32.35 11.60
N GLY A 167 -41.91 32.42 10.61
CA GLY A 167 -43.09 33.27 10.58
C GLY A 167 -43.01 34.43 9.59
N ASP A 168 -41.90 34.57 8.86
CA ASP A 168 -41.69 35.57 7.81
C ASP A 168 -41.29 34.95 6.45
N GLY A 169 -41.47 33.63 6.32
CA GLY A 169 -41.12 32.87 5.12
C GLY A 169 -39.65 32.46 5.03
N ARG A 170 -38.84 32.75 6.07
CA ARG A 170 -37.44 32.32 6.13
C ARG A 170 -37.25 31.06 6.97
N ALA A 171 -36.35 30.21 6.49
CA ALA A 171 -35.83 29.09 7.27
C ALA A 171 -34.65 29.55 8.14
N ALA A 172 -34.57 29.05 9.36
CA ALA A 172 -33.48 29.33 10.27
C ALA A 172 -33.10 28.14 11.13
N ILE A 173 -31.86 28.14 11.62
CA ILE A 173 -31.38 27.19 12.62
C ILE A 173 -31.24 27.91 13.97
N TYR A 174 -31.62 27.21 15.04
CA TYR A 174 -31.42 27.63 16.43
C TYR A 174 -30.59 26.57 17.16
N TYR A 175 -29.76 26.99 18.11
CA TYR A 175 -29.10 26.07 19.04
C TYR A 175 -29.35 26.47 20.50
N LYS A 176 -29.42 25.47 21.38
CA LYS A 176 -29.54 25.65 22.82
C LYS A 176 -28.24 26.21 23.38
N GLN A 177 -28.29 27.43 23.93
CA GLN A 177 -27.12 28.07 24.53
C GLN A 177 -26.77 27.45 25.90
N SER A 178 -27.79 26.94 26.60
CA SER A 178 -27.62 26.24 27.87
C SER A 178 -28.76 25.24 28.12
N ALA A 179 -28.61 24.39 29.12
CA ALA A 179 -29.68 23.50 29.59
C ALA A 179 -30.86 24.25 30.26
N THR A 180 -30.81 25.59 30.34
CA THR A 180 -31.92 26.40 30.87
C THR A 180 -33.08 26.38 29.89
N SER A 181 -34.30 26.10 30.38
CA SER A 181 -35.47 25.97 29.50
C SER A 181 -35.70 27.24 28.65
N GLY A 182 -35.88 27.06 27.34
CA GLY A 182 -36.14 28.15 26.39
C GLY A 182 -34.95 29.06 26.07
N ASP A 183 -33.75 28.78 26.59
CA ASP A 183 -32.52 29.54 26.31
C ASP A 183 -31.92 29.14 24.95
N TRP A 184 -32.40 29.78 23.89
CA TRP A 184 -32.01 29.55 22.51
C TRP A 184 -31.16 30.69 21.96
N SER A 185 -30.35 30.40 20.94
CA SER A 185 -29.61 31.39 20.18
C SER A 185 -30.53 32.36 19.42
N ASP A 186 -29.96 33.46 18.94
CA ASP A 186 -30.55 34.21 17.83
C ASP A 186 -30.66 33.32 16.57
N PRO A 187 -31.63 33.56 15.67
CA PRO A 187 -31.81 32.76 14.47
C PRO A 187 -30.63 32.87 13.49
N GLY A 188 -30.08 31.73 13.08
CA GLY A 188 -29.19 31.62 11.94
C GLY A 188 -29.98 31.40 10.66
N TYR A 189 -30.32 32.47 9.94
CA TYR A 189 -31.10 32.37 8.70
C TYR A 189 -30.35 31.64 7.58
N LEU A 190 -31.02 30.69 6.95
CA LEU A 190 -30.52 29.94 5.80
C LEU A 190 -31.04 30.49 4.47
N THR A 191 -32.17 31.19 4.49
CA THR A 191 -32.79 31.84 3.34
C THR A 191 -32.75 33.36 3.49
N GLY A 192 -32.60 34.06 2.38
CA GLY A 192 -32.73 35.52 2.37
C GLY A 192 -34.16 35.97 2.65
N ASP A 193 -34.33 37.26 2.94
CA ASP A 193 -35.64 37.89 3.07
C ASP A 193 -36.49 37.60 1.82
N ALA A 194 -37.78 37.36 2.03
CA ALA A 194 -38.71 37.15 0.93
C ALA A 194 -38.60 38.33 -0.05
N GLY A 195 -38.32 38.03 -1.33
CA GLY A 195 -38.23 39.05 -2.36
C GLY A 195 -39.57 39.75 -2.61
N GLU A 196 -39.52 41.03 -2.99
CA GLU A 196 -40.72 41.79 -3.37
C GLU A 196 -41.54 41.04 -4.43
N PRO A 197 -42.88 41.04 -4.34
CA PRO A 197 -43.73 40.38 -5.34
C PRO A 197 -43.39 40.87 -6.75
N GLY A 198 -43.26 39.95 -7.70
CA GLY A 198 -43.03 40.31 -9.10
C GLY A 198 -44.11 41.25 -9.62
N GLY A 199 -43.74 42.25 -10.42
CA GLY A 199 -44.65 43.19 -11.08
C GLY A 199 -44.23 44.64 -11.01
N TYR A 200 -45.03 45.51 -11.62
CA TYR A 200 -44.81 46.96 -11.56
C TYR A 200 -45.33 47.50 -10.24
N ARG A 201 -44.47 48.21 -9.49
CA ARG A 201 -44.78 48.70 -8.15
C ARG A 201 -45.55 50.03 -8.22
N HIS A 202 -46.74 50.05 -7.64
CA HIS A 202 -47.64 51.20 -7.63
C HIS A 202 -48.06 51.57 -6.21
N TYR A 203 -48.37 52.84 -5.96
CA TYR A 203 -48.97 53.30 -4.70
C TYR A 203 -50.48 53.24 -4.83
N TYR A 204 -51.17 52.53 -3.93
CA TYR A 204 -52.63 52.51 -3.94
C TYR A 204 -53.20 53.83 -3.42
N ASP A 205 -53.68 54.63 -4.36
CA ASP A 205 -54.36 55.89 -4.08
C ASP A 205 -55.87 55.66 -3.87
N ALA A 206 -56.26 55.52 -2.60
CA ALA A 206 -57.65 55.39 -2.18
C ALA A 206 -58.34 56.76 -1.88
N VAL A 207 -57.70 57.90 -2.20
CA VAL A 207 -58.17 59.24 -1.79
C VAL A 207 -59.41 59.69 -2.58
N SER A 208 -59.63 59.15 -3.77
CA SER A 208 -60.76 59.49 -4.64
C SER A 208 -61.14 58.31 -5.54
N THR A 209 -62.40 58.25 -5.96
CA THR A 209 -62.91 57.33 -6.98
C THR A 209 -63.13 58.02 -8.34
N SER A 210 -62.75 59.30 -8.44
CA SER A 210 -62.83 60.08 -9.68
C SER A 210 -61.69 59.76 -10.63
N GLU A 211 -61.94 59.97 -11.93
CA GLU A 211 -61.01 59.66 -13.01
C GLU A 211 -59.61 60.26 -12.84
N GLY A 212 -58.59 59.45 -13.16
CA GLY A 212 -57.18 59.84 -13.16
C GLY A 212 -56.39 59.31 -11.96
N VAL A 213 -55.14 59.78 -11.83
CA VAL A 213 -54.20 59.45 -10.75
C VAL A 213 -53.67 60.75 -10.10
N THR A 214 -53.34 60.74 -8.80
CA THR A 214 -52.89 61.96 -8.08
C THR A 214 -51.37 62.17 -8.10
N SER A 215 -50.57 61.14 -8.37
CA SER A 215 -49.11 61.20 -8.31
C SER A 215 -48.46 60.18 -9.23
N ASN A 216 -47.19 60.41 -9.57
CA ASN A 216 -46.38 59.42 -10.31
C ASN A 216 -46.37 58.09 -9.55
N GLY A 217 -46.48 56.97 -10.26
CA GLY A 217 -46.51 55.66 -9.64
C GLY A 217 -47.84 55.25 -9.00
N ALA A 218 -48.90 56.05 -9.07
CA ALA A 218 -50.17 55.71 -8.41
C ALA A 218 -51.04 54.74 -9.23
N VAL A 219 -51.81 53.93 -8.52
CA VAL A 219 -52.95 53.16 -9.05
C VAL A 219 -54.22 53.54 -8.28
N ARG A 220 -55.33 53.72 -9.00
CA ARG A 220 -56.63 54.09 -8.43
C ARG A 220 -57.75 53.27 -9.06
N PHE A 221 -58.73 52.92 -8.23
CA PHE A 221 -59.97 52.26 -8.65
C PHE A 221 -61.12 53.27 -8.70
N ASN A 222 -62.08 53.06 -9.60
CA ASN A 222 -63.28 53.90 -9.69
C ASN A 222 -64.33 53.61 -8.59
N HIS A 223 -63.96 52.85 -7.57
CA HIS A 223 -64.81 52.49 -6.46
C HIS A 223 -63.99 52.37 -5.16
N ALA A 224 -64.60 52.66 -4.01
CA ALA A 224 -63.92 52.62 -2.71
C ALA A 224 -63.59 51.18 -2.26
N ASP A 225 -64.41 50.22 -2.69
CA ASP A 225 -64.13 48.78 -2.60
C ASP A 225 -63.59 48.29 -3.95
N PRO A 226 -62.29 47.92 -4.04
CA PRO A 226 -61.67 47.42 -5.27
C PRO A 226 -62.35 46.21 -5.89
N THR A 227 -63.04 45.36 -5.10
CA THR A 227 -63.73 44.17 -5.63
C THR A 227 -64.95 44.52 -6.49
N GLN A 228 -65.45 45.76 -6.37
CA GLN A 228 -66.59 46.29 -7.12
C GLN A 228 -66.17 47.29 -8.20
N ALA A 229 -64.86 47.50 -8.38
CA ALA A 229 -64.34 48.41 -9.38
C ALA A 229 -64.61 47.88 -10.79
N THR A 230 -65.00 48.79 -11.69
CA THR A 230 -65.18 48.50 -13.12
C THR A 230 -64.11 49.18 -13.99
N LYS A 231 -63.32 50.08 -13.40
CA LYS A 231 -62.19 50.74 -14.05
C LYS A 231 -61.00 50.88 -13.09
N ILE A 232 -59.80 50.74 -13.63
CA ILE A 232 -58.53 51.04 -12.95
C ILE A 232 -57.79 52.11 -13.75
N TRP A 233 -57.29 53.14 -13.06
CA TRP A 233 -56.35 54.11 -13.62
C TRP A 233 -54.97 53.85 -13.06
N ILE A 234 -54.00 53.66 -13.94
CA ILE A 234 -52.61 53.32 -13.58
C ILE A 234 -51.71 54.39 -14.21
N ASP A 235 -50.89 55.04 -13.39
CA ASP A 235 -49.88 55.97 -13.88
C ASP A 235 -48.96 55.28 -14.91
N SER A 236 -48.47 56.03 -15.90
CA SER A 236 -47.62 55.45 -16.94
C SER A 236 -46.23 55.10 -16.43
N GLN A 237 -45.83 55.64 -15.27
CA GLN A 237 -44.61 55.27 -14.58
C GLN A 237 -44.94 54.49 -13.30
N GLN A 238 -44.11 53.50 -12.99
CA GLN A 238 -44.13 52.86 -11.69
C GLN A 238 -43.33 53.66 -10.65
N ILE A 239 -43.44 53.27 -9.38
CA ILE A 239 -42.58 53.78 -8.31
C ILE A 239 -41.14 53.35 -8.59
N GLY A 240 -40.29 54.33 -8.90
CA GLY A 240 -38.93 54.12 -9.41
C GLY A 240 -38.69 54.72 -10.79
N GLY A 241 -39.73 55.24 -11.45
CA GLY A 241 -39.63 56.06 -12.67
C GLY A 241 -39.62 55.27 -13.98
N GLU A 242 -39.65 53.94 -13.93
CA GLU A 242 -39.75 53.12 -15.13
C GLU A 242 -41.14 53.20 -15.77
N ASN A 243 -41.19 53.16 -17.10
CA ASN A 243 -42.43 53.24 -17.86
C ASN A 243 -43.16 51.90 -17.85
N CYS A 244 -44.06 51.69 -16.88
CA CYS A 244 -44.86 50.47 -16.77
C CYS A 244 -45.90 50.35 -17.88
N ARG A 245 -46.29 51.45 -18.56
CA ARG A 245 -47.26 51.41 -19.67
C ARG A 245 -46.82 50.44 -20.78
N LEU A 246 -45.52 50.26 -21.00
CA LEU A 246 -45.01 49.32 -22.00
C LEU A 246 -45.39 47.86 -21.68
N GLY A 247 -45.44 47.49 -20.39
CA GLY A 247 -45.84 46.15 -19.97
C GLY A 247 -47.33 45.87 -20.14
N TYR A 248 -48.18 46.89 -20.03
CA TYR A 248 -49.63 46.78 -20.21
C TYR A 248 -50.09 47.02 -21.66
N LEU A 249 -49.22 47.56 -22.52
CA LEU A 249 -49.53 47.85 -23.92
C LEU A 249 -50.04 46.63 -24.71
N PRO A 250 -49.56 45.39 -24.50
CA PRO A 250 -50.08 44.22 -25.21
C PRO A 250 -51.59 44.02 -25.07
N LEU A 251 -52.18 44.40 -23.92
CA LEU A 251 -53.63 44.31 -23.70
C LEU A 251 -54.43 45.19 -24.69
N SER A 252 -53.85 46.31 -25.14
CA SER A 252 -54.47 47.19 -26.13
C SER A 252 -54.59 46.56 -27.51
N LEU A 253 -53.70 45.62 -27.83
CA LEU A 253 -53.57 44.98 -29.13
C LEU A 253 -54.48 43.76 -29.28
N VAL A 254 -55.05 43.26 -28.18
CA VAL A 254 -55.95 42.09 -28.19
C VAL A 254 -57.35 42.51 -28.64
N ASN A 255 -57.83 41.92 -29.73
CA ASN A 255 -59.15 42.16 -30.31
C ASN A 255 -60.17 41.10 -29.87
N ALA A 256 -60.30 40.92 -28.55
CA ALA A 256 -61.27 40.02 -27.91
C ALA A 256 -62.04 40.77 -26.82
N THR A 257 -63.22 40.24 -26.43
CA THR A 257 -64.05 40.81 -25.36
C THR A 257 -63.31 40.88 -24.03
N THR A 258 -62.47 39.88 -23.75
CA THR A 258 -61.49 39.90 -22.66
C THR A 258 -60.10 39.96 -23.28
N LYS A 259 -59.38 41.04 -23.00
CA LYS A 259 -58.06 41.36 -23.53
C LYS A 259 -56.92 40.67 -22.79
N GLY A 260 -57.15 40.27 -21.53
CA GLY A 260 -56.15 39.66 -20.65
C GLY A 260 -56.58 39.73 -19.19
N LEU A 261 -55.66 39.37 -18.30
CA LEU A 261 -55.79 39.53 -16.86
C LEU A 261 -54.86 40.63 -16.36
N VAL A 262 -55.25 41.28 -15.27
CA VAL A 262 -54.32 42.04 -14.43
C VAL A 262 -54.43 41.54 -13.00
N HIS A 263 -53.27 41.24 -12.41
CA HIS A 263 -53.11 40.78 -11.05
C HIS A 263 -52.42 41.87 -10.24
N PHE A 264 -53.03 42.30 -9.13
CA PHE A 264 -52.41 43.19 -8.14
C PHE A 264 -52.18 42.45 -6.83
N ARG A 265 -50.95 42.51 -6.31
CA ARG A 265 -50.59 41.98 -4.99
C ARG A 265 -50.10 43.08 -4.08
N ASN A 266 -50.39 43.01 -2.79
CA ASN A 266 -49.75 43.90 -1.81
C ASN A 266 -48.30 43.44 -1.51
N GLN A 267 -47.53 44.28 -0.83
CA GLN A 267 -46.09 44.08 -0.59
C GLN A 267 -45.73 42.78 0.12
N ASP A 268 -46.53 42.36 1.11
CA ASP A 268 -46.31 41.12 1.85
C ASP A 268 -46.95 39.88 1.17
N GLY A 269 -47.62 40.06 0.03
CA GLY A 269 -48.29 39.01 -0.72
C GLY A 269 -49.55 38.44 -0.05
N SER A 270 -49.96 38.93 1.12
CA SER A 270 -51.12 38.43 1.87
C SER A 270 -52.47 38.80 1.26
N LYS A 271 -52.51 39.79 0.36
CA LYS A 271 -53.69 40.23 -0.39
C LYS A 271 -53.40 40.27 -1.88
N ALA A 272 -54.34 39.74 -2.66
CA ALA A 272 -54.25 39.66 -4.11
C ALA A 272 -55.61 39.99 -4.73
N LEU A 273 -55.62 40.71 -5.85
CA LEU A 273 -56.80 41.01 -6.65
C LEU A 273 -56.55 40.62 -8.11
N LEU A 274 -57.46 39.83 -8.67
CA LEU A 274 -57.43 39.42 -10.06
C LEU A 274 -58.60 40.01 -10.83
N TYR A 275 -58.30 40.64 -11.96
CA TYR A 275 -59.30 41.25 -12.84
C TYR A 275 -59.13 40.78 -14.28
N ALA A 276 -60.24 40.51 -14.96
CA ALA A 276 -60.30 40.40 -16.40
C ALA A 276 -60.37 41.79 -17.02
N VAL A 277 -59.47 42.09 -17.96
CA VAL A 277 -59.40 43.37 -18.67
C VAL A 277 -60.27 43.27 -19.92
N THR A 278 -61.27 44.14 -20.05
CA THR A 278 -62.20 44.17 -21.20
C THR A 278 -61.92 45.35 -22.13
N GLY A 279 -61.22 46.37 -21.63
CA GLY A 279 -60.89 47.59 -22.37
C GLY A 279 -59.55 48.18 -21.94
N TYR A 280 -58.89 48.86 -22.86
CA TYR A 280 -57.64 49.60 -22.60
C TYR A 280 -57.72 50.95 -23.31
N THR A 281 -57.54 52.04 -22.57
CA THR A 281 -57.51 53.40 -23.11
C THR A 281 -56.25 54.14 -22.63
N ALA A 282 -55.36 54.49 -23.56
CA ALA A 282 -54.19 55.32 -23.24
C ALA A 282 -54.60 56.79 -23.07
N LYS A 283 -54.10 57.43 -22.01
CA LYS A 283 -54.29 58.86 -21.74
C LYS A 283 -52.93 59.54 -21.51
N THR A 284 -52.94 60.86 -21.36
CA THR A 284 -51.71 61.61 -21.09
C THR A 284 -51.32 61.40 -19.62
N GLY A 285 -50.17 60.77 -19.39
CA GLY A 285 -49.62 60.53 -18.04
C GLY A 285 -50.04 59.20 -17.41
N TYR A 286 -51.19 58.63 -17.77
CA TYR A 286 -51.72 57.37 -17.22
C TYR A 286 -52.49 56.59 -18.29
N PHE A 287 -52.92 55.37 -17.97
CA PHE A 287 -53.82 54.59 -18.81
C PHE A 287 -54.98 54.02 -17.99
N GLU A 288 -56.09 53.77 -18.66
CA GLU A 288 -57.32 53.23 -18.09
C GLU A 288 -57.53 51.81 -18.57
N LEU A 289 -57.84 50.91 -17.63
CA LEU A 289 -58.28 49.55 -17.89
C LEU A 289 -59.77 49.46 -17.53
N ASP A 290 -60.60 49.02 -18.48
CA ASP A 290 -61.94 48.53 -18.14
C ASP A 290 -61.79 47.10 -17.64
N ILE A 291 -62.40 46.78 -16.49
CA ILE A 291 -62.14 45.54 -15.77
C ILE A 291 -63.42 44.86 -15.28
N THR A 292 -63.32 43.56 -15.04
CA THR A 292 -64.31 42.76 -14.32
C THR A 292 -63.59 41.92 -13.28
N TYR A 293 -63.93 42.12 -12.00
CA TYR A 293 -63.37 41.36 -10.88
C TYR A 293 -63.57 39.85 -11.06
N GLN A 294 -62.52 39.07 -10.79
CA GLN A 294 -62.55 37.62 -10.89
C GLN A 294 -62.47 36.97 -9.50
N ASN A 295 -61.42 37.28 -8.74
CA ASN A 295 -61.14 36.64 -7.46
C ASN A 295 -60.14 37.47 -6.64
N GLY A 296 -60.07 37.26 -5.32
CA GLY A 296 -59.12 37.92 -4.43
C GLY A 296 -59.70 38.58 -3.17
N SER A 297 -58.88 39.42 -2.54
CA SER A 297 -59.22 40.23 -1.37
C SER A 297 -58.59 41.61 -1.51
N ALA A 298 -59.35 42.66 -1.18
CA ALA A 298 -58.89 44.03 -1.32
C ALA A 298 -57.72 44.35 -0.37
N PRO A 299 -56.70 45.10 -0.84
CA PRO A 299 -55.63 45.66 0.00
C PRO A 299 -56.16 46.81 0.87
N THR A 300 -55.39 47.20 1.89
CA THR A 300 -55.76 48.38 2.71
C THR A 300 -55.29 49.69 2.06
N ALA A 301 -55.93 50.81 2.42
CA ALA A 301 -55.57 52.11 1.88
C ALA A 301 -54.10 52.47 2.22
N SER A 302 -53.38 53.09 1.27
CA SER A 302 -51.98 53.51 1.41
C SER A 302 -50.90 52.41 1.34
N GLU A 303 -51.23 51.21 0.86
CA GLU A 303 -50.27 50.14 0.59
C GLU A 303 -49.65 50.21 -0.82
N TYR A 304 -48.50 49.56 -1.00
CA TYR A 304 -47.92 49.32 -2.33
C TYR A 304 -48.58 48.13 -3.00
N LEU A 305 -48.92 48.28 -4.28
CA LEU A 305 -49.49 47.23 -5.13
C LEU A 305 -48.58 46.91 -6.30
N PHE A 306 -48.36 45.62 -6.53
CA PHE A 306 -47.54 45.09 -7.60
C PHE A 306 -48.45 44.57 -8.71
N GLY A 307 -48.56 45.35 -9.77
CA GLY A 307 -49.44 45.06 -10.90
C GLY A 307 -48.73 44.26 -12.00
N GLN A 308 -49.33 43.15 -12.40
CA GLN A 308 -48.84 42.27 -13.46
C GLN A 308 -49.94 42.02 -14.51
N PRO A 309 -49.76 42.48 -15.76
CA PRO A 309 -50.64 42.10 -16.85
C PRO A 309 -50.26 40.72 -17.40
N SER A 310 -51.28 39.96 -17.82
CA SER A 310 -51.13 38.72 -18.60
C SER A 310 -52.09 38.77 -19.79
N ILE A 311 -51.67 38.27 -20.95
CA ILE A 311 -52.53 38.16 -22.13
C ILE A 311 -53.18 36.77 -22.16
N TYR A 312 -54.50 36.69 -22.38
CA TYR A 312 -55.12 35.40 -22.66
C TYR A 312 -54.67 34.90 -24.03
N GLY A 313 -54.04 33.73 -24.09
CA GLY A 313 -54.32 32.82 -25.21
C GLY A 313 -55.77 32.36 -25.05
N SER A 314 -56.52 32.22 -26.15
CA SER A 314 -57.86 31.64 -26.05
C SER A 314 -57.73 30.19 -25.57
N ASP A 315 -58.09 29.92 -24.32
CA ASP A 315 -58.29 28.54 -23.89
C ASP A 315 -59.53 28.00 -24.62
N GLY A 316 -59.41 26.78 -25.15
CA GLY A 316 -60.56 26.05 -25.66
C GLY A 316 -61.58 25.85 -24.55
N ALA A 317 -62.85 25.61 -24.89
CA ALA A 317 -63.82 25.21 -23.88
C ALA A 317 -63.25 24.04 -23.08
N ASP A 318 -63.20 24.19 -21.75
CA ASP A 318 -62.80 23.10 -20.87
C ASP A 318 -63.64 21.87 -21.21
N GLY A 319 -62.97 20.73 -21.44
CA GLY A 319 -63.68 19.47 -21.40
C GLY A 319 -64.32 19.33 -20.02
N ASN A 320 -65.48 18.66 -19.94
CA ASN A 320 -66.02 18.27 -18.64
C ASN A 320 -64.88 17.73 -17.76
N ASP A 321 -64.78 18.21 -16.52
CA ASP A 321 -63.84 17.66 -15.56
C ASP A 321 -63.90 16.14 -15.63
N GLY A 322 -62.74 15.52 -15.91
CA GLY A 322 -62.62 14.08 -15.73
C GLY A 322 -62.94 13.78 -14.27
N ALA A 323 -63.69 12.70 -14.02
CA ALA A 323 -63.85 12.21 -12.65
C ALA A 323 -62.46 12.10 -12.01
N ASP A 324 -62.35 12.44 -10.72
CA ASP A 324 -61.11 12.34 -9.96
C ASP A 324 -60.41 11.02 -10.30
N GLY A 325 -59.17 11.14 -10.75
CA GLY A 325 -58.40 9.98 -11.20
C GLY A 325 -58.17 9.00 -10.05
N ALA A 326 -57.95 7.74 -10.40
CA ALA A 326 -57.49 6.72 -9.48
C ALA A 326 -56.32 7.24 -8.62
N THR A 327 -56.52 7.30 -7.31
CA THR A 327 -55.47 7.68 -6.35
C THR A 327 -54.77 6.41 -5.86
N ILE A 328 -53.46 6.49 -5.62
CA ILE A 328 -52.71 5.41 -4.97
C ILE A 328 -52.68 5.68 -3.47
N LEU A 329 -53.21 4.74 -2.70
CA LEU A 329 -53.24 4.75 -1.24
C LEU A 329 -52.16 3.80 -0.69
N LEU A 330 -51.62 4.13 0.48
CA LEU A 330 -50.61 3.34 1.17
C LEU A 330 -51.08 3.12 2.61
N GLY A 331 -50.95 1.90 3.14
CA GLY A 331 -51.22 1.63 4.55
C GLY A 331 -50.72 0.26 5.00
N SER A 332 -50.73 0.01 6.31
CA SER A 332 -50.35 -1.30 6.88
C SER A 332 -51.58 -2.21 6.96
N GLY A 333 -51.53 -3.36 6.28
CA GLY A 333 -52.61 -4.33 6.23
C GLY A 333 -53.61 -4.05 5.10
N ALA A 334 -54.49 -5.04 4.86
CA ALA A 334 -55.51 -4.96 3.83
C ALA A 334 -56.46 -3.77 4.04
N PRO A 335 -56.86 -3.05 2.97
CA PRO A 335 -57.71 -1.87 3.09
C PRO A 335 -59.13 -2.22 3.53
N ASP A 336 -59.74 -1.35 4.33
CA ASP A 336 -61.16 -1.46 4.69
C ASP A 336 -62.03 -0.87 3.57
N ASP A 337 -63.26 -1.37 3.40
CA ASP A 337 -64.20 -0.86 2.38
C ASP A 337 -64.53 0.65 2.55
N GLY A 338 -64.20 1.24 3.71
CA GLY A 338 -64.29 2.68 3.97
C GLY A 338 -63.15 3.51 3.36
N ASP A 339 -62.01 2.90 3.00
CA ASP A 339 -60.82 3.59 2.51
C ASP A 339 -60.93 3.88 1.01
N GLY A 340 -60.65 5.10 0.56
CA GLY A 340 -60.63 5.46 -0.87
C GLY A 340 -61.99 5.42 -1.59
N SER A 341 -61.94 5.74 -2.88
CA SER A 341 -63.06 5.77 -3.82
C SER A 341 -62.93 4.70 -4.90
N ASN A 342 -64.03 4.34 -5.58
CA ASN A 342 -63.97 3.38 -6.68
C ASN A 342 -63.04 3.88 -7.78
N GLY A 343 -62.12 3.04 -8.22
CA GLY A 343 -61.06 3.38 -9.15
C GLY A 343 -59.68 3.51 -8.49
N ASP A 344 -59.60 3.66 -7.17
CA ASP A 344 -58.33 3.78 -6.46
C ASP A 344 -57.55 2.45 -6.42
N ILE A 345 -56.24 2.58 -6.25
CA ILE A 345 -55.30 1.47 -6.00
C ILE A 345 -54.78 1.62 -4.57
N TYR A 346 -54.68 0.54 -3.81
CA TYR A 346 -54.11 0.52 -2.47
C TYR A 346 -52.92 -0.44 -2.43
N PHE A 347 -51.81 0.01 -1.85
CA PHE A 347 -50.64 -0.83 -1.55
C PHE A 347 -50.58 -1.13 -0.06
N ASP A 348 -50.65 -2.41 0.29
CA ASP A 348 -50.40 -2.91 1.63
C ASP A 348 -48.89 -2.97 1.87
N LEU A 349 -48.40 -2.12 2.78
CA LEU A 349 -46.99 -1.99 3.12
C LEU A 349 -46.47 -3.17 3.96
N ASP A 350 -47.35 -4.01 4.53
CA ASP A 350 -46.93 -5.13 5.37
C ASP A 350 -46.52 -6.36 4.54
N ASN A 351 -47.12 -6.56 3.37
CA ASN A 351 -46.91 -7.77 2.55
C ASN A 351 -46.71 -7.47 1.05
N GLY A 352 -46.86 -6.22 0.60
CA GLY A 352 -46.70 -5.85 -0.80
C GLY A 352 -47.90 -6.15 -1.70
N ASP A 353 -49.04 -6.55 -1.14
CA ASP A 353 -50.26 -6.78 -1.92
C ASP A 353 -50.84 -5.47 -2.48
N VAL A 354 -51.39 -5.56 -3.69
CA VAL A 354 -52.05 -4.48 -4.43
C VAL A 354 -53.54 -4.77 -4.53
N TYR A 355 -54.37 -3.77 -4.24
CA TYR A 355 -55.82 -3.86 -4.33
C TYR A 355 -56.37 -2.75 -5.22
N SER A 356 -57.44 -3.02 -5.98
CA SER A 356 -58.15 -2.04 -6.80
C SER A 356 -59.60 -1.94 -6.33
N LYS A 357 -60.04 -0.73 -5.96
CA LYS A 357 -61.40 -0.53 -5.45
C LYS A 357 -62.41 -0.52 -6.59
N SER A 358 -63.42 -1.38 -6.51
CA SER A 358 -64.55 -1.39 -7.45
C SER A 358 -65.85 -1.79 -6.76
N GLY A 359 -66.95 -1.15 -7.14
CA GLY A 359 -68.27 -1.47 -6.57
C GLY A 359 -68.44 -1.15 -5.08
N GLY A 360 -67.58 -0.29 -4.52
CA GLY A 360 -67.57 0.09 -3.10
C GLY A 360 -66.72 -0.84 -2.23
N THR A 361 -66.06 -1.83 -2.81
CA THR A 361 -65.26 -2.83 -2.09
C THR A 361 -63.85 -2.95 -2.68
N TRP A 362 -62.87 -3.31 -1.86
CA TRP A 362 -61.50 -3.55 -2.32
C TRP A 362 -61.27 -4.97 -2.88
N GLY A 363 -62.19 -5.88 -2.63
CA GLY A 363 -62.09 -7.27 -3.12
C GLY A 363 -60.91 -8.03 -2.50
N THR A 364 -60.35 -8.98 -3.24
CA THR A 364 -59.09 -9.65 -2.90
C THR A 364 -57.93 -8.96 -3.60
N ALA A 365 -56.70 -9.11 -3.09
CA ALA A 365 -55.50 -8.59 -3.74
C ALA A 365 -55.44 -8.97 -5.23
N ASP A 366 -55.23 -7.98 -6.09
CA ASP A 366 -55.07 -8.14 -7.54
C ASP A 366 -53.70 -8.73 -7.91
N GLY A 367 -52.73 -8.57 -7.02
CA GLY A 367 -51.38 -9.10 -7.15
C GLY A 367 -50.52 -8.66 -5.98
N ASN A 368 -49.26 -9.10 -5.98
CA ASN A 368 -48.25 -8.70 -5.02
C ASN A 368 -47.08 -8.07 -5.78
N ILE A 369 -46.64 -6.89 -5.34
CA ILE A 369 -45.51 -6.15 -5.92
C ILE A 369 -44.20 -6.38 -5.16
N ALA A 370 -44.26 -6.96 -3.97
CA ALA A 370 -43.12 -7.64 -3.40
C ALA A 370 -42.91 -8.96 -4.15
N GLY A 371 -41.66 -9.28 -4.48
CA GLY A 371 -41.32 -10.67 -4.83
C GLY A 371 -41.64 -11.58 -3.64
N SER A 372 -41.57 -12.90 -3.83
CA SER A 372 -41.43 -13.77 -2.65
C SER A 372 -40.38 -13.16 -1.73
N ASP A 373 -40.71 -12.97 -0.44
CA ASP A 373 -39.70 -12.67 0.58
C ASP A 373 -38.49 -13.54 0.22
N GLY A 374 -37.37 -12.90 -0.14
CA GLY A 374 -36.16 -13.64 -0.41
C GLY A 374 -35.95 -14.47 0.83
N ALA A 375 -36.10 -15.81 0.72
CA ALA A 375 -35.92 -16.71 1.84
C ALA A 375 -34.63 -16.25 2.51
N ALA A 376 -34.71 -15.86 3.78
CA ALA A 376 -33.59 -15.25 4.47
C ALA A 376 -32.35 -16.08 4.16
N ALA A 377 -31.41 -15.52 3.38
CA ALA A 377 -30.36 -16.30 2.75
C ALA A 377 -29.63 -17.06 3.85
N VAL A 378 -29.95 -18.35 3.99
CA VAL A 378 -29.26 -19.25 4.90
C VAL A 378 -27.92 -19.47 4.23
N SER A 379 -26.99 -18.57 4.48
CA SER A 379 -25.66 -18.56 3.84
C SER A 379 -24.74 -19.62 4.44
N SER A 380 -25.28 -20.50 5.29
CA SER A 380 -24.56 -21.57 5.97
C SER A 380 -25.37 -22.86 6.12
N GLY A 381 -24.76 -24.01 5.84
CA GLY A 381 -25.32 -25.35 6.06
C GLY A 381 -24.38 -26.21 6.92
N THR A 382 -24.76 -27.46 7.19
CA THR A 382 -23.87 -28.44 7.84
C THR A 382 -23.94 -29.78 7.13
N SER A 383 -22.88 -30.60 7.22
CA SER A 383 -22.87 -31.96 6.70
C SER A 383 -22.21 -32.94 7.64
N THR A 384 -22.79 -34.14 7.78
CA THR A 384 -22.17 -35.26 8.49
C THR A 384 -21.53 -36.30 7.57
N THR A 385 -21.38 -35.99 6.27
CA THR A 385 -20.76 -36.93 5.32
C THR A 385 -19.27 -37.08 5.64
N SER A 386 -18.83 -38.32 5.85
CA SER A 386 -17.45 -38.66 6.17
C SER A 386 -16.55 -38.52 4.93
N ILE A 387 -15.82 -37.42 4.81
CA ILE A 387 -14.96 -37.11 3.66
C ILE A 387 -13.55 -36.73 4.14
N ALA A 388 -12.53 -37.17 3.39
CA ALA A 388 -11.14 -36.82 3.64
C ALA A 388 -10.78 -35.46 3.01
N ILE A 389 -10.09 -34.61 3.80
CA ILE A 389 -9.56 -33.32 3.33
C ILE A 389 -8.62 -33.57 2.15
N GLY A 390 -8.85 -32.85 1.06
CA GLY A 390 -7.97 -32.86 -0.11
C GLY A 390 -8.53 -31.96 -1.21
N THR A 391 -7.70 -31.71 -2.23
CA THR A 391 -8.09 -30.92 -3.41
C THR A 391 -8.87 -31.76 -4.43
N GLY A 392 -9.45 -31.09 -5.42
CA GLY A 392 -10.28 -31.69 -6.47
C GLY A 392 -11.74 -31.83 -6.09
N SER A 393 -12.51 -32.57 -6.89
CA SER A 393 -13.95 -32.75 -6.68
C SER A 393 -14.22 -33.57 -5.41
N LYS A 394 -14.94 -32.98 -4.47
CA LYS A 394 -15.32 -33.57 -3.17
C LYS A 394 -16.83 -33.52 -3.02
N GLY A 395 -17.44 -34.67 -2.73
CA GLY A 395 -18.87 -34.80 -2.53
C GLY A 395 -19.41 -36.15 -3.00
N PRO A 396 -20.73 -36.34 -2.91
CA PRO A 396 -21.69 -35.36 -2.38
C PRO A 396 -21.62 -35.26 -0.84
N PHE A 397 -21.61 -34.03 -0.33
CA PHE A 397 -21.94 -33.69 1.06
C PHE A 397 -23.45 -33.63 1.18
N THR A 398 -24.03 -34.38 2.11
CA THR A 398 -25.46 -34.30 2.38
C THR A 398 -25.69 -33.13 3.35
N THR A 399 -26.56 -32.20 2.96
CA THR A 399 -26.86 -30.93 3.62
C THR A 399 -28.36 -30.74 3.80
N GLN A 400 -28.77 -29.67 4.49
CA GLN A 400 -30.19 -29.34 4.66
C GLN A 400 -30.80 -28.84 3.35
N ALA A 401 -32.08 -29.14 3.13
CA ALA A 401 -32.85 -28.62 2.00
C ALA A 401 -33.15 -27.12 2.15
N GLY A 402 -33.34 -26.43 1.02
CA GLY A 402 -33.74 -25.01 1.00
C GLY A 402 -32.63 -24.01 1.32
N ILE A 403 -31.37 -24.39 1.08
CA ILE A 403 -30.24 -23.45 1.11
C ILE A 403 -30.06 -22.87 -0.30
N ASP A 404 -30.03 -21.55 -0.44
CA ASP A 404 -29.87 -20.85 -1.74
C ASP A 404 -28.41 -20.82 -2.21
N TRP A 405 -27.74 -21.97 -2.21
CA TRP A 405 -26.43 -22.11 -2.85
C TRP A 405 -26.58 -22.26 -4.36
N VAL A 406 -25.72 -21.57 -5.11
CA VAL A 406 -25.73 -21.60 -6.57
C VAL A 406 -24.45 -22.29 -7.04
N VAL A 407 -24.57 -23.16 -8.06
CA VAL A 407 -23.41 -23.76 -8.74
C VAL A 407 -22.48 -22.64 -9.23
N GLY A 408 -21.20 -22.73 -8.89
CA GLY A 408 -20.19 -21.71 -9.13
C GLY A 408 -19.92 -20.77 -7.95
N SER A 409 -20.80 -20.70 -6.93
CA SER A 409 -20.50 -19.97 -5.70
C SER A 409 -19.33 -20.62 -4.95
N ARG A 410 -18.52 -19.81 -4.28
CA ARG A 410 -17.41 -20.29 -3.45
C ARG A 410 -17.87 -20.53 -2.01
N ILE A 411 -17.49 -21.67 -1.44
CA ILE A 411 -17.87 -22.06 -0.07
C ILE A 411 -16.69 -22.63 0.69
N ARG A 412 -16.74 -22.51 2.02
CA ARG A 412 -15.81 -23.14 2.96
C ARG A 412 -16.54 -24.18 3.80
N LEU A 413 -15.94 -25.37 3.95
CA LEU A 413 -16.36 -26.48 4.80
C LEU A 413 -15.32 -26.64 5.91
N VAL A 414 -15.69 -26.36 7.16
CA VAL A 414 -14.82 -26.39 8.34
C VAL A 414 -15.25 -27.55 9.24
N SER A 415 -14.30 -28.29 9.82
CA SER A 415 -14.63 -29.28 10.86
C SER A 415 -15.03 -28.58 12.16
N ASP A 416 -16.18 -28.95 12.72
CA ASP A 416 -16.67 -28.43 14.01
C ASP A 416 -15.79 -28.89 15.19
N ALA A 417 -15.18 -30.07 15.07
CA ALA A 417 -14.26 -30.60 16.07
C ALA A 417 -12.92 -29.87 16.11
N ASP A 418 -12.46 -29.32 14.98
CA ASP A 418 -11.22 -28.55 14.88
C ASP A 418 -11.26 -27.58 13.70
N THR A 419 -11.46 -26.29 14.01
CA THR A 419 -11.60 -25.22 13.02
C THR A 419 -10.33 -24.94 12.21
N GLY A 420 -9.18 -25.52 12.59
CA GLY A 420 -7.96 -25.52 11.78
C GLY A 420 -8.02 -26.47 10.58
N ASN A 421 -9.00 -27.39 10.54
CA ASN A 421 -9.21 -28.31 9.44
C ASN A 421 -10.37 -27.83 8.56
N TYR A 422 -10.09 -27.44 7.31
CA TYR A 422 -11.12 -27.00 6.37
C TYR A 422 -10.80 -27.30 4.91
N MET A 423 -11.84 -27.29 4.08
CA MET A 423 -11.79 -27.28 2.62
C MET A 423 -12.52 -26.05 2.10
N GLU A 424 -12.04 -25.42 1.03
CA GLU A 424 -12.70 -24.31 0.37
C GLU A 424 -12.60 -24.49 -1.15
N GLY A 425 -13.67 -24.14 -1.87
CA GLY A 425 -13.75 -24.35 -3.31
C GLY A 425 -15.07 -23.88 -3.91
N GLN A 426 -15.21 -24.06 -5.22
CA GLN A 426 -16.44 -23.71 -5.94
C GLN A 426 -17.42 -24.87 -5.95
N ILE A 427 -18.72 -24.58 -5.81
CA ILE A 427 -19.78 -25.57 -5.94
C ILE A 427 -19.83 -26.05 -7.40
N SER A 428 -19.57 -27.33 -7.63
CA SER A 428 -19.62 -27.93 -8.97
C SER A 428 -20.95 -28.63 -9.27
N ASP A 429 -21.68 -29.06 -8.24
CA ASP A 429 -23.04 -29.55 -8.36
C ASP A 429 -23.79 -29.34 -7.03
N TYR A 430 -25.08 -29.03 -7.10
CA TYR A 430 -25.94 -28.93 -5.90
C TYR A 430 -27.39 -29.27 -6.24
N THR A 431 -27.92 -30.31 -5.60
CA THR A 431 -29.28 -30.82 -5.85
C THR A 431 -30.11 -30.83 -4.56
N ASP A 432 -30.43 -29.63 -4.06
CA ASP A 432 -31.21 -29.32 -2.83
C ASP A 432 -30.58 -29.83 -1.52
N THR A 433 -30.17 -31.10 -1.44
CA THR A 433 -29.48 -31.66 -0.28
C THR A 433 -28.08 -32.17 -0.60
N ASP A 434 -27.78 -32.56 -1.83
CA ASP A 434 -26.49 -33.11 -2.20
C ASP A 434 -25.59 -32.04 -2.83
N LEU A 435 -24.48 -31.73 -2.16
CA LEU A 435 -23.52 -30.70 -2.53
C LEU A 435 -22.20 -31.32 -2.98
N THR A 436 -21.69 -30.95 -4.15
CA THR A 436 -20.34 -31.29 -4.62
C THR A 436 -19.53 -30.02 -4.83
N VAL A 437 -18.27 -30.04 -4.39
CA VAL A 437 -17.38 -28.88 -4.37
C VAL A 437 -16.06 -29.25 -5.03
N ASP A 438 -15.61 -28.43 -5.98
CA ASP A 438 -14.26 -28.51 -6.52
C ASP A 438 -13.33 -27.72 -5.60
N VAL A 439 -12.66 -28.45 -4.71
CA VAL A 439 -11.81 -27.90 -3.65
C VAL A 439 -10.44 -27.51 -4.20
N ASP A 440 -10.08 -26.24 -4.04
CA ASP A 440 -8.79 -25.68 -4.46
C ASP A 440 -7.93 -25.19 -3.29
N LEU A 441 -8.52 -25.02 -2.10
CA LEU A 441 -7.84 -24.59 -0.89
C LEU A 441 -8.19 -25.53 0.27
N ILE A 442 -7.17 -25.97 1.01
CA ILE A 442 -7.33 -26.80 2.19
C ILE A 442 -6.48 -26.27 3.35
N SER A 443 -6.87 -26.62 4.57
CA SER A 443 -6.03 -26.53 5.75
C SER A 443 -6.20 -27.80 6.56
N GLY A 444 -5.09 -28.29 7.11
CA GLY A 444 -5.08 -29.51 7.91
C GLY A 444 -5.18 -30.80 7.09
N SER A 445 -5.46 -31.91 7.77
CA SER A 445 -5.52 -33.25 7.16
C SER A 445 -6.43 -34.17 7.98
N GLY A 446 -6.96 -35.23 7.38
CA GLY A 446 -7.81 -36.20 8.08
C GLY A 446 -9.14 -36.44 7.38
N THR A 447 -9.99 -37.27 7.99
CA THR A 447 -11.36 -37.57 7.54
C THR A 447 -12.33 -37.10 8.61
N HIS A 448 -13.26 -36.21 8.22
CA HIS A 448 -14.20 -35.56 9.13
C HIS A 448 -15.64 -35.80 8.67
N ALA A 449 -16.57 -35.76 9.62
CA ALA A 449 -17.98 -36.06 9.44
C ALA A 449 -18.85 -35.04 10.20
N ASP A 450 -18.34 -33.81 10.32
CA ASP A 450 -18.80 -32.74 11.19
C ASP A 450 -18.49 -31.40 10.52
N TRP A 451 -19.03 -31.19 9.32
CA TRP A 451 -18.73 -30.02 8.49
C TRP A 451 -19.72 -28.89 8.75
N SER A 452 -19.22 -27.72 9.14
CA SER A 452 -19.92 -26.44 9.00
C SER A 452 -19.57 -25.80 7.66
N ILE A 453 -20.59 -25.45 6.87
CA ILE A 453 -20.47 -24.98 5.49
C ILE A 453 -20.97 -23.55 5.42
N ALA A 454 -20.23 -22.62 4.83
CA ALA A 454 -20.67 -21.24 4.63
C ALA A 454 -20.16 -20.64 3.32
N ILE A 455 -20.84 -19.62 2.81
CA ILE A 455 -20.37 -18.81 1.69
C ILE A 455 -19.00 -18.22 2.04
N ALA A 456 -18.04 -18.38 1.12
CA ALA A 456 -16.75 -17.72 1.17
C ALA A 456 -16.73 -16.63 0.09
N GLY A 457 -16.03 -15.52 0.35
CA GLY A 457 -15.73 -14.57 -0.71
C GLY A 457 -14.86 -15.24 -1.77
N ASP A 458 -15.01 -14.86 -3.04
CA ASP A 458 -14.04 -15.24 -4.06
C ASP A 458 -12.65 -14.87 -3.54
N GLN A 459 -11.70 -15.79 -3.68
CA GLN A 459 -10.32 -15.47 -3.39
C GLN A 459 -9.98 -14.26 -4.26
N GLY A 460 -9.64 -13.13 -3.62
CA GLY A 460 -9.16 -11.96 -4.37
C GLY A 460 -8.08 -12.45 -5.32
N ALA A 461 -8.12 -12.01 -6.59
CA ALA A 461 -7.07 -12.32 -7.53
C ALA A 461 -5.74 -12.16 -6.77
N PRO A 462 -4.92 -13.24 -6.63
CA PRO A 462 -3.63 -13.12 -5.97
C PRO A 462 -3.02 -11.85 -6.57
N GLY A 463 -2.69 -10.88 -5.70
CA GLY A 463 -2.17 -9.60 -6.18
C GLY A 463 -1.17 -9.91 -7.27
N THR A 464 -1.27 -9.24 -8.42
CA THR A 464 -0.34 -9.45 -9.53
C THR A 464 1.05 -9.06 -9.05
N ASN A 465 1.69 -9.95 -8.30
CA ASN A 465 3.10 -10.02 -8.17
C ASN A 465 3.55 -10.38 -9.58
N GLY A 466 4.30 -9.46 -10.19
CA GLY A 466 5.11 -9.83 -11.33
C GLY A 466 5.79 -11.16 -11.03
N ASP A 467 5.72 -12.07 -12.00
CA ASP A 467 6.44 -13.34 -12.03
C ASP A 467 5.99 -14.45 -11.07
N GLY A 468 4.76 -14.95 -11.23
CA GLY A 468 4.44 -16.40 -11.21
C GLY A 468 4.84 -17.31 -10.03
N LEU A 469 5.29 -16.79 -8.88
CA LEU A 469 5.70 -17.55 -7.71
C LEU A 469 4.59 -17.51 -6.63
N SER A 470 4.05 -18.67 -6.27
CA SER A 470 3.16 -18.81 -5.11
C SER A 470 3.99 -18.75 -3.83
N GLY A 471 3.51 -18.04 -2.80
CA GLY A 471 4.10 -18.04 -1.46
C GLY A 471 3.94 -19.38 -0.71
N THR A 472 3.31 -20.38 -1.32
CA THR A 472 3.08 -21.71 -0.75
C THR A 472 4.29 -22.62 -0.94
N GLN A 473 4.77 -23.22 0.17
CA GLN A 473 5.87 -24.19 0.22
C GLN A 473 5.34 -25.60 0.56
N VAL A 474 5.85 -26.64 -0.11
CA VAL A 474 5.54 -28.06 0.16
C VAL A 474 6.83 -28.84 0.36
N GLU A 475 6.97 -29.51 1.51
CA GLU A 475 8.11 -30.39 1.80
C GLU A 475 7.86 -31.82 1.29
N VAL A 476 8.86 -32.43 0.66
CA VAL A 476 8.78 -33.74 0.02
C VAL A 476 10.07 -34.52 0.32
N SER A 477 9.96 -35.67 0.98
CA SER A 477 11.14 -36.46 1.38
C SER A 477 11.34 -37.73 0.55
N THR A 478 10.51 -37.98 -0.46
CA THR A 478 10.51 -39.18 -1.31
C THR A 478 10.33 -38.83 -2.79
N SER A 479 10.37 -39.83 -3.67
CA SER A 479 10.06 -39.65 -5.09
C SER A 479 8.66 -39.06 -5.29
N LYS A 480 8.52 -38.20 -6.30
CA LYS A 480 7.29 -37.47 -6.65
C LYS A 480 7.13 -37.37 -8.16
N THR A 481 5.90 -37.44 -8.65
CA THR A 481 5.55 -37.06 -10.02
C THR A 481 5.05 -35.62 -10.03
N LEU A 482 5.67 -34.77 -10.85
CA LEU A 482 5.36 -33.35 -10.97
C LEU A 482 4.28 -33.16 -12.04
N THR A 483 3.18 -32.52 -11.64
CA THR A 483 1.92 -32.42 -12.40
C THR A 483 1.43 -30.97 -12.50
N ALA A 484 0.36 -30.72 -13.26
CA ALA A 484 -0.19 -29.38 -13.46
C ALA A 484 -0.49 -28.61 -12.14
N PRO A 485 -1.05 -29.24 -11.07
CA PRO A 485 -1.27 -28.59 -9.77
C PRO A 485 -0.01 -28.09 -9.06
N ASP A 486 1.18 -28.60 -9.39
CA ASP A 486 2.42 -28.17 -8.74
C ASP A 486 2.91 -26.80 -9.26
N LYS A 487 2.25 -26.23 -10.27
CA LYS A 487 2.64 -24.96 -10.90
C LYS A 487 2.79 -23.83 -9.88
N GLY A 488 3.98 -23.21 -9.87
CA GLY A 488 4.28 -22.05 -9.04
C GLY A 488 4.45 -22.34 -7.54
N VAL A 489 4.29 -23.58 -7.09
CA VAL A 489 4.44 -23.99 -5.68
C VAL A 489 5.90 -24.35 -5.40
N LEU A 490 6.50 -23.80 -4.34
CA LEU A 490 7.87 -24.13 -3.95
C LEU A 490 7.95 -25.56 -3.41
N GLN A 491 8.62 -26.45 -4.14
CA GLN A 491 8.87 -27.83 -3.71
C GLN A 491 10.21 -27.94 -2.97
N VAL A 492 10.18 -28.36 -1.72
CA VAL A 492 11.37 -28.48 -0.87
C VAL A 492 11.67 -29.95 -0.65
N PHE A 493 12.75 -30.44 -1.26
CA PHE A 493 13.22 -31.79 -1.01
C PHE A 493 13.93 -31.88 0.34
N THR A 494 13.58 -32.85 1.19
CA THR A 494 14.15 -33.05 2.53
C THR A 494 14.66 -34.48 2.75
N GLY A 495 14.75 -35.29 1.69
CA GLY A 495 15.17 -36.69 1.78
C GLY A 495 16.65 -36.84 2.12
N THR A 496 17.00 -38.00 2.68
CA THR A 496 18.37 -38.30 3.13
C THR A 496 19.10 -39.30 2.23
N ALA A 497 18.53 -39.62 1.07
CA ALA A 497 19.08 -40.55 0.09
C ALA A 497 18.80 -40.04 -1.32
N GLU A 498 19.65 -40.41 -2.27
CA GLU A 498 19.46 -40.15 -3.70
C GLU A 498 18.02 -40.46 -4.15
N THR A 499 17.34 -39.46 -4.71
CA THR A 499 15.90 -39.52 -5.01
C THR A 499 15.57 -38.85 -6.33
N THR A 500 14.64 -39.44 -7.09
CA THR A 500 14.18 -38.88 -8.37
C THR A 500 12.78 -38.27 -8.28
N TRP A 501 12.61 -37.07 -8.85
CA TRP A 501 11.32 -36.46 -9.19
C TRP A 501 11.10 -36.50 -10.70
N THR A 502 9.91 -36.91 -11.13
CA THR A 502 9.62 -37.14 -12.55
C THR A 502 8.65 -36.09 -13.09
N LEU A 503 9.04 -35.39 -14.16
CA LEU A 503 8.18 -34.47 -14.91
C LEU A 503 7.21 -35.24 -15.81
N THR A 504 5.92 -34.88 -15.75
CA THR A 504 4.94 -35.30 -16.76
C THR A 504 5.24 -34.58 -18.09
N SER A 505 4.74 -35.08 -19.23
CA SER A 505 5.11 -34.51 -20.55
C SER A 505 4.85 -33.01 -20.70
N ALA A 506 5.73 -32.33 -21.45
CA ALA A 506 5.67 -30.88 -21.66
C ALA A 506 4.33 -30.42 -22.25
N ALA A 507 3.80 -31.20 -23.20
CA ALA A 507 2.49 -30.96 -23.79
C ALA A 507 1.33 -31.05 -22.79
N THR A 508 1.45 -31.88 -21.75
CA THR A 508 0.40 -32.03 -20.71
C THR A 508 0.47 -30.89 -19.70
N LEU A 509 1.68 -30.44 -19.34
CA LEU A 509 1.87 -29.34 -18.39
C LEU A 509 1.56 -27.98 -19.05
N GLY A 510 1.76 -27.86 -20.36
CA GLY A 510 1.42 -26.68 -21.15
C GLY A 510 2.43 -25.53 -20.99
N ALA A 511 2.35 -24.58 -21.90
CA ALA A 511 3.23 -23.41 -21.90
C ALA A 511 3.00 -22.55 -20.65
N SER A 512 4.07 -21.93 -20.13
CA SER A 512 4.04 -21.12 -18.90
C SER A 512 3.82 -21.92 -17.61
N TRP A 513 3.87 -23.25 -17.64
CA TRP A 513 4.03 -24.04 -16.42
C TRP A 513 5.44 -23.83 -15.89
N LEU A 514 5.55 -23.49 -14.61
CA LEU A 514 6.83 -23.33 -13.93
C LEU A 514 6.78 -23.97 -12.55
N LEU A 515 7.93 -24.41 -12.04
CA LEU A 515 8.05 -25.05 -10.74
C LEU A 515 9.31 -24.57 -10.03
N PRO A 516 9.20 -23.72 -8.98
CA PRO A 516 10.30 -23.48 -8.08
C PRO A 516 10.56 -24.70 -7.19
N PHE A 517 11.81 -25.07 -6.98
CA PHE A 517 12.21 -26.14 -6.07
C PHE A 517 13.52 -25.82 -5.34
N VAL A 518 13.78 -26.52 -4.23
CA VAL A 518 15.06 -26.49 -3.51
C VAL A 518 15.37 -27.85 -2.89
N ASN A 519 16.63 -28.30 -3.02
CA ASN A 519 17.15 -29.44 -2.30
C ASN A 519 17.66 -29.00 -0.91
N ARG A 520 16.90 -29.32 0.15
CA ARG A 520 17.33 -29.22 1.57
C ARG A 520 17.62 -30.60 2.19
N GLY A 521 17.62 -31.64 1.36
CA GLY A 521 18.00 -32.99 1.76
C GLY A 521 19.50 -33.10 2.00
N SER A 522 19.96 -34.27 2.44
CA SER A 522 21.38 -34.53 2.67
C SER A 522 22.07 -35.25 1.50
N ASP A 523 21.35 -35.51 0.42
CA ASP A 523 21.82 -36.27 -0.74
C ASP A 523 21.23 -35.71 -2.05
N ILE A 524 21.61 -36.27 -3.20
CA ILE A 524 21.26 -35.78 -4.54
C ILE A 524 19.75 -35.92 -4.82
N LEU A 525 19.14 -34.85 -5.37
CA LEU A 525 17.82 -34.87 -5.98
C LEU A 525 17.98 -34.86 -7.50
N THR A 526 17.48 -35.87 -8.20
CA THR A 526 17.43 -35.90 -9.66
C THR A 526 16.05 -35.47 -10.15
N ILE A 527 15.98 -34.51 -11.08
CA ILE A 527 14.75 -34.21 -11.82
C ILE A 527 14.88 -34.83 -13.21
N GLU A 528 13.95 -35.72 -13.56
CA GLU A 528 13.96 -36.50 -14.79
C GLU A 528 12.69 -36.25 -15.61
N VAL A 529 12.79 -36.28 -16.93
CA VAL A 529 11.63 -36.31 -17.83
C VAL A 529 11.12 -37.75 -17.97
N ALA A 530 9.81 -37.97 -17.82
CA ALA A 530 9.22 -39.30 -17.99
C ALA A 530 9.61 -39.94 -19.35
N GLY A 531 10.28 -41.10 -19.30
CA GLY A 531 10.96 -41.78 -20.42
C GLY A 531 10.11 -42.27 -21.62
N SER A 532 8.96 -41.65 -21.90
CA SER A 532 8.12 -41.94 -23.07
C SER A 532 7.71 -40.69 -23.87
N SER A 533 8.07 -39.47 -23.47
CA SER A 533 7.59 -38.25 -24.14
C SER A 533 8.49 -37.72 -25.26
N GLY A 534 9.77 -38.10 -25.30
CA GLY A 534 10.74 -37.50 -26.24
C GLY A 534 11.09 -36.05 -25.90
N ASP A 535 10.64 -35.57 -24.73
CA ASP A 535 10.94 -34.23 -24.25
C ASP A 535 12.34 -34.19 -23.60
N GLY A 536 13.04 -33.07 -23.73
CA GLY A 536 14.33 -32.82 -23.07
C GLY A 536 14.22 -31.90 -21.86
N ILE A 537 15.23 -31.91 -21.00
CA ILE A 537 15.45 -30.94 -19.92
C ILE A 537 16.83 -30.30 -20.09
N ASN A 538 16.89 -29.02 -20.47
CA ASN A 538 18.14 -28.36 -20.89
C ASN A 538 18.97 -29.20 -21.89
N GLU A 539 18.31 -29.76 -22.91
CA GLU A 539 18.90 -30.68 -23.90
C GLU A 539 19.36 -32.06 -23.36
N GLU A 540 19.16 -32.35 -22.07
CA GLU A 540 19.44 -33.63 -21.40
C GLU A 540 18.15 -34.42 -21.07
N THR A 541 18.28 -35.59 -20.44
CA THR A 541 17.11 -36.41 -19.99
C THR A 541 16.83 -36.30 -18.49
N SER A 542 17.84 -35.89 -17.72
CA SER A 542 17.76 -35.66 -16.29
C SER A 542 18.79 -34.61 -15.86
N LEU A 543 18.56 -33.98 -14.72
CA LEU A 543 19.49 -33.07 -14.06
C LEU A 543 19.57 -33.41 -12.58
N ASP A 544 20.78 -33.46 -12.05
CA ASP A 544 21.06 -33.71 -10.65
C ASP A 544 21.25 -32.39 -9.88
N PHE A 545 20.71 -32.35 -8.67
CA PHE A 545 20.76 -31.20 -7.76
C PHE A 545 21.32 -31.65 -6.42
N THR A 546 22.46 -31.09 -6.04
CA THR A 546 23.12 -31.37 -4.76
C THR A 546 22.43 -30.66 -3.60
N PRO A 547 22.67 -31.08 -2.34
CA PRO A 547 22.16 -30.38 -1.16
C PRO A 547 22.47 -28.88 -1.18
N GLY A 548 21.43 -28.05 -1.04
CA GLY A 548 21.51 -26.59 -1.05
C GLY A 548 21.19 -25.94 -2.40
N GLU A 549 21.12 -26.69 -3.49
CA GLU A 549 20.76 -26.13 -4.81
C GLU A 549 19.24 -25.93 -4.94
N ALA A 550 18.84 -24.86 -5.63
CA ALA A 550 17.46 -24.57 -5.97
C ALA A 550 17.32 -24.31 -7.47
N GLY A 551 16.09 -24.16 -7.94
CA GLY A 551 15.83 -23.91 -9.34
C GLY A 551 14.39 -23.61 -9.65
N ILE A 552 14.18 -23.12 -10.86
CA ILE A 552 12.88 -23.04 -11.49
C ILE A 552 12.91 -23.88 -12.76
N VAL A 553 12.03 -24.87 -12.82
CA VAL A 553 11.73 -25.57 -14.08
C VAL A 553 10.72 -24.73 -14.85
N TYR A 554 10.96 -24.49 -16.14
CA TYR A 554 10.06 -23.83 -17.08
C TYR A 554 9.66 -24.83 -18.17
N CYS A 555 8.39 -24.87 -18.52
CA CYS A 555 7.87 -25.69 -19.61
C CYS A 555 7.57 -24.81 -20.83
N ASP A 556 8.12 -25.18 -21.99
CA ASP A 556 7.81 -24.54 -23.28
C ASP A 556 6.39 -24.90 -23.80
N GLY A 557 5.78 -25.96 -23.25
CA GLY A 557 4.47 -26.48 -23.62
C GLY A 557 4.47 -27.42 -24.83
N THR A 558 5.64 -27.74 -25.40
CA THR A 558 5.79 -28.57 -26.61
C THR A 558 6.68 -29.78 -26.40
N SER A 559 7.97 -29.59 -26.12
CA SER A 559 8.94 -30.70 -26.09
C SER A 559 10.19 -30.44 -25.24
N GLU A 560 10.27 -29.31 -24.54
CA GLU A 560 11.47 -28.94 -23.80
C GLU A 560 11.12 -28.28 -22.47
N PHE A 561 11.73 -28.82 -21.41
CA PHE A 561 11.82 -28.17 -20.12
C PHE A 561 13.14 -27.41 -20.04
N ARG A 562 13.09 -26.18 -19.56
CA ARG A 562 14.28 -25.38 -19.25
C ARG A 562 14.37 -25.26 -17.75
N VAL A 563 15.48 -25.68 -17.15
CA VAL A 563 15.73 -25.42 -15.74
C VAL A 563 16.65 -24.22 -15.63
N GLN A 564 16.14 -23.13 -15.08
CA GLN A 564 16.98 -22.09 -14.55
C GLN A 564 17.39 -22.51 -13.14
N ILE A 565 18.64 -22.94 -13.01
CA ILE A 565 19.19 -23.29 -11.71
C ILE A 565 19.30 -21.98 -10.93
N MET A 566 18.44 -21.84 -9.95
CA MET A 566 18.60 -20.89 -8.87
C MET A 566 19.49 -21.60 -7.90
N ARG A 567 20.78 -21.67 -8.21
CA ARG A 567 21.72 -21.79 -7.10
C ARG A 567 21.25 -20.72 -6.15
N ALA A 568 21.03 -21.08 -4.88
CA ALA A 568 20.94 -20.03 -3.89
C ALA A 568 22.08 -19.03 -4.25
N ALA A 569 21.96 -17.78 -3.85
CA ALA A 569 23.16 -17.29 -3.19
C ALA A 569 23.40 -18.29 -2.05
N GLY A 570 23.99 -19.44 -2.34
CA GLY A 570 24.64 -20.18 -1.33
C GLY A 570 25.76 -19.25 -0.86
N THR A 571 26.49 -19.55 0.17
CA THR A 571 27.37 -20.72 0.11
C THR A 571 28.02 -21.01 -1.28
N GLY A 572 27.40 -20.73 -2.44
CA GLY A 572 28.00 -20.32 -3.71
C GLY A 572 27.59 -18.89 -4.05
N SER A 573 28.34 -17.94 -3.50
CA SER A 573 28.57 -16.58 -3.98
C SER A 573 27.85 -16.28 -5.32
N ALA A 574 26.72 -15.57 -5.29
CA ALA A 574 26.71 -14.38 -6.14
C ALA A 574 28.00 -13.71 -5.71
N THR A 575 29.06 -13.71 -6.51
CA THR A 575 30.11 -12.76 -6.22
C THR A 575 29.34 -11.45 -6.28
N PRO A 576 29.08 -10.72 -5.15
CA PRO A 576 29.15 -9.27 -5.30
C PRO A 576 30.44 -9.13 -6.08
N GLY A 577 30.35 -8.57 -7.30
CA GLY A 577 31.46 -8.59 -8.27
C GLY A 577 32.72 -8.43 -7.46
N PHE A 578 33.68 -9.36 -7.61
CA PHE A 578 34.56 -9.80 -6.51
C PHE A 578 35.15 -8.68 -5.65
N ILE A 579 35.23 -7.49 -6.25
CA ILE A 579 35.46 -6.21 -5.64
C ILE A 579 34.21 -5.30 -5.73
N VAL A 580 33.83 -4.72 -4.59
CA VAL A 580 32.81 -3.66 -4.48
C VAL A 580 33.09 -2.47 -5.42
N PRO A 581 32.09 -1.61 -5.75
CA PRO A 581 32.34 -0.39 -6.51
C PRO A 581 33.49 0.45 -5.93
N HIS A 582 34.43 0.83 -6.79
CA HIS A 582 35.68 1.48 -6.38
C HIS A 582 36.24 2.43 -7.45
N GLU A 583 37.12 3.34 -7.05
CA GLU A 583 37.96 4.15 -7.94
C GLU A 583 39.43 3.99 -7.56
N ASN A 584 40.28 3.70 -8.56
CA ASN A 584 41.73 3.52 -8.40
C ASN A 584 42.16 2.50 -7.32
N LEU A 585 41.33 1.48 -7.04
CA LEU A 585 41.69 0.42 -6.10
C LEU A 585 42.98 -0.30 -6.50
N ARG A 586 43.89 -0.40 -5.54
CA ARG A 586 45.12 -1.18 -5.63
C ARG A 586 45.32 -1.98 -4.37
N LEU A 587 45.84 -3.18 -4.56
CA LEU A 587 46.31 -4.04 -3.48
C LEU A 587 47.73 -4.50 -3.79
N SER A 588 48.61 -4.43 -2.80
CA SER A 588 49.99 -4.90 -2.92
C SER A 588 50.48 -5.51 -1.62
N SER A 589 51.21 -6.60 -1.69
CA SER A 589 51.96 -7.11 -0.54
C SER A 589 53.23 -6.29 -0.32
N SER A 590 53.36 -5.61 0.82
CA SER A 590 54.57 -4.84 1.17
C SER A 590 55.73 -5.71 1.65
N ASP A 591 55.41 -6.85 2.27
CA ASP A 591 56.36 -7.84 2.74
C ASP A 591 55.70 -9.23 2.75
N ASN A 592 56.32 -10.20 3.42
CA ASN A 592 55.83 -11.58 3.47
C ASN A 592 54.60 -11.77 4.39
N VAL A 593 54.17 -10.76 5.13
CA VAL A 593 53.09 -10.86 6.13
C VAL A 593 52.06 -9.72 6.02
N SER A 594 52.31 -8.70 5.21
CA SER A 594 51.52 -7.49 5.13
C SER A 594 50.92 -7.27 3.75
N VAL A 595 49.69 -6.74 3.72
CA VAL A 595 48.93 -6.40 2.52
C VAL A 595 48.42 -4.98 2.62
N ASP A 596 48.84 -4.12 1.72
CA ASP A 596 48.40 -2.73 1.62
C ASP A 596 47.24 -2.60 0.64
N VAL A 597 46.23 -1.82 1.02
CA VAL A 597 45.05 -1.51 0.21
C VAL A 597 44.95 0.01 0.08
N THR A 598 44.91 0.50 -1.15
CA THR A 598 44.68 1.92 -1.45
C THR A 598 43.53 2.09 -2.44
N ALA A 599 42.68 3.10 -2.25
CA ALA A 599 41.62 3.47 -3.20
C ALA A 599 41.24 4.94 -3.03
N ASP A 600 40.91 5.62 -4.14
CA ASP A 600 40.41 7.00 -4.08
C ASP A 600 38.98 7.03 -3.51
N ASN A 601 38.14 6.08 -3.95
CA ASN A 601 36.80 5.86 -3.43
C ASN A 601 36.51 4.35 -3.30
N LEU A 602 35.82 3.94 -2.23
CA LEU A 602 35.43 2.56 -1.99
C LEU A 602 34.05 2.48 -1.35
N GLU A 603 33.12 1.73 -1.94
CA GLU A 603 31.79 1.50 -1.37
C GLU A 603 31.76 0.25 -0.47
N LEU A 604 31.42 0.41 0.80
CA LEU A 604 31.21 -0.65 1.76
C LEU A 604 29.72 -0.90 1.96
N ILE A 605 29.39 -2.12 2.38
CA ILE A 605 28.03 -2.51 2.77
C ILE A 605 27.97 -2.80 4.27
N ASN A 606 26.89 -2.37 4.93
CA ASN A 606 26.60 -2.77 6.30
C ASN A 606 26.21 -4.24 6.29
N SER A 607 26.97 -5.08 6.99
CA SER A 607 26.80 -6.54 6.98
C SER A 607 25.45 -7.00 7.57
N ILE A 608 24.73 -6.12 8.28
CA ILE A 608 23.46 -6.40 8.92
C ILE A 608 22.29 -5.72 8.18
N THR A 609 22.43 -4.42 7.87
CA THR A 609 21.31 -3.61 7.33
C THR A 609 21.30 -3.51 5.80
N GLY A 610 22.41 -3.82 5.13
CA GLY A 610 22.58 -3.63 3.69
C GLY A 610 22.77 -2.17 3.27
N GLU A 611 22.85 -1.23 4.22
CA GLU A 611 23.16 0.17 3.94
C GLU A 611 24.54 0.34 3.31
N LYS A 612 24.73 1.39 2.51
CA LYS A 612 25.98 1.66 1.80
C LYS A 612 26.74 2.82 2.42
N LEU A 613 28.06 2.70 2.47
CA LEU A 613 28.98 3.76 2.91
C LEU A 613 30.08 3.93 1.86
N THR A 614 30.26 5.14 1.34
CA THR A 614 31.40 5.45 0.45
C THR A 614 32.52 6.08 1.27
N LEU A 615 33.67 5.41 1.32
CA LEU A 615 34.91 5.93 1.88
C LEU A 615 35.71 6.64 0.79
N ALA A 616 36.39 7.72 1.16
CA ALA A 616 37.35 8.43 0.32
C ALA A 616 38.77 8.26 0.89
N ASP A 617 39.78 8.28 0.02
CA ASP A 617 41.20 8.22 0.38
C ASP A 617 41.55 7.03 1.31
N VAL A 618 41.11 5.82 0.93
CA VAL A 618 41.41 4.59 1.68
C VAL A 618 42.90 4.28 1.56
N ASP A 619 43.57 4.11 2.70
CA ASP A 619 44.96 3.68 2.84
C ASP A 619 45.11 2.87 4.13
N VAL A 620 45.06 1.54 4.00
CA VAL A 620 45.07 0.60 5.14
C VAL A 620 45.99 -0.59 4.87
N THR A 621 46.58 -1.16 5.93
CA THR A 621 47.51 -2.29 5.84
C THR A 621 47.07 -3.40 6.77
N ALA A 622 46.83 -4.61 6.23
CA ALA A 622 46.55 -5.79 7.02
C ALA A 622 47.83 -6.59 7.25
N ASN A 623 48.09 -7.01 8.49
CA ASN A 623 49.18 -7.90 8.83
C ASN A 623 48.65 -9.28 9.26
N ILE A 624 48.90 -10.29 8.43
CA ILE A 624 48.41 -11.65 8.61
C ILE A 624 48.88 -12.25 9.93
N SER A 625 49.95 -11.78 10.57
CA SER A 625 50.45 -12.34 11.84
C SER A 625 49.68 -11.85 13.08
N THR A 626 48.80 -10.85 12.92
CA THR A 626 48.00 -10.25 14.01
C THR A 626 46.51 -10.61 13.90
N THR A 627 45.69 -10.28 14.89
CA THR A 627 44.24 -10.58 14.90
C THR A 627 43.44 -9.33 15.29
N GLY A 628 42.24 -9.17 14.74
CA GLY A 628 41.42 -7.97 14.89
C GLY A 628 41.62 -7.00 13.73
N ALA A 629 41.27 -5.72 13.95
CA ALA A 629 41.48 -4.67 12.96
C ALA A 629 42.95 -4.62 12.51
N ASP A 630 43.18 -4.51 11.20
CA ASP A 630 44.47 -4.60 10.54
C ASP A 630 45.18 -5.96 10.68
N GLY A 631 44.41 -7.02 10.96
CA GLY A 631 44.92 -8.38 11.10
C GLY A 631 43.92 -9.42 10.58
N ARG A 632 43.92 -10.61 11.18
CA ARG A 632 42.98 -11.70 10.87
C ARG A 632 41.64 -11.53 11.59
N ASP A 633 40.56 -11.96 10.94
CA ASP A 633 39.18 -11.92 11.45
C ASP A 633 38.94 -12.80 12.68
N THR A 634 39.70 -13.89 12.81
CA THR A 634 39.60 -14.82 13.93
C THR A 634 40.91 -14.95 14.70
N ALA A 635 40.80 -15.29 15.98
CA ALA A 635 41.95 -15.62 16.83
C ALA A 635 42.60 -16.97 16.50
N THR A 636 42.19 -17.63 15.41
CA THR A 636 42.77 -18.89 14.98
C THR A 636 44.21 -18.69 14.50
N ALA A 637 45.01 -19.76 14.57
CA ALA A 637 46.37 -19.75 14.07
C ALA A 637 46.37 -19.51 12.55
N GLU A 638 47.40 -18.82 12.07
CA GLU A 638 47.61 -18.61 10.64
C GLU A 638 47.66 -19.95 9.89
N ALA A 639 46.73 -20.15 8.97
CA ALA A 639 46.74 -21.27 8.03
C ALA A 639 47.72 -21.03 6.88
N SER A 640 48.62 -22.00 6.64
CA SER A 640 49.52 -22.06 5.47
C SER A 640 48.84 -22.74 4.27
N SER A 641 49.35 -22.52 3.05
CA SER A 641 48.77 -23.03 1.80
C SER A 641 47.28 -22.69 1.67
N THR A 642 46.93 -21.44 1.98
CA THR A 642 45.55 -20.99 2.12
C THR A 642 45.38 -19.59 1.55
N TRP A 643 44.28 -19.36 0.84
CA TRP A 643 43.88 -18.02 0.43
C TRP A 643 43.24 -17.25 1.57
N TYR A 644 43.69 -16.02 1.76
CA TYR A 644 43.03 -15.03 2.60
C TYR A 644 42.41 -13.97 1.71
N TYR A 645 41.12 -13.74 1.88
CA TYR A 645 40.39 -12.65 1.28
C TYR A 645 40.64 -11.38 2.07
N THR A 646 40.96 -10.31 1.37
CA THR A 646 41.26 -8.99 1.94
C THR A 646 40.00 -8.17 1.94
N TYR A 647 39.67 -7.62 3.10
CA TYR A 647 38.52 -6.77 3.33
C TYR A 647 38.95 -5.40 3.85
N VAL A 648 38.17 -4.38 3.51
CA VAL A 648 38.18 -3.07 4.18
C VAL A 648 36.93 -3.00 5.05
N ILE A 649 37.11 -2.56 6.29
CA ILE A 649 36.06 -2.48 7.31
C ILE A 649 35.98 -1.06 7.87
N ALA A 650 34.77 -0.63 8.23
CA ALA A 650 34.56 0.66 8.88
C ALA A 650 33.49 0.60 9.99
N LYS A 651 33.62 1.51 10.95
CA LYS A 651 32.60 1.74 11.99
C LYS A 651 31.42 2.55 11.46
N THR A 652 30.35 2.63 12.25
CA THR A 652 29.08 3.28 11.88
C THR A 652 29.21 4.75 11.46
N ASP A 653 30.23 5.46 11.95
CA ASP A 653 30.49 6.86 11.63
C ASP A 653 31.43 7.08 10.42
N GLY A 654 31.98 6.00 9.84
CA GLY A 654 32.95 6.05 8.76
C GLY A 654 34.30 6.67 9.13
N ALA A 655 34.55 6.97 10.41
CA ALA A 655 35.75 7.67 10.86
C ALA A 655 36.93 6.73 11.13
N ASP A 656 36.65 5.51 11.62
CA ASP A 656 37.64 4.46 11.82
C ASP A 656 37.54 3.43 10.69
N VAL A 657 38.51 3.48 9.77
CA VAL A 657 38.67 2.56 8.64
C VAL A 657 39.88 1.66 8.92
N ALA A 658 39.71 0.35 8.75
CA ALA A 658 40.76 -0.63 8.92
C ALA A 658 40.67 -1.71 7.84
N SER A 659 41.66 -2.59 7.81
CA SER A 659 41.67 -3.78 6.95
C SER A 659 41.41 -5.06 7.76
N LEU A 660 41.04 -6.14 7.07
CA LEU A 660 40.84 -7.44 7.69
C LEU A 660 41.16 -8.56 6.69
N LEU A 661 41.87 -9.59 7.14
CA LEU A 661 42.13 -10.82 6.38
C LEU A 661 41.26 -11.96 6.91
N SER A 662 40.55 -12.65 6.02
CA SER A 662 39.71 -13.79 6.38
C SER A 662 39.87 -14.94 5.39
N THR A 663 39.74 -16.18 5.86
CA THR A 663 39.64 -17.36 4.98
C THR A 663 38.24 -17.49 4.37
N GLN A 664 37.27 -16.70 4.82
CA GLN A 664 35.92 -16.68 4.29
C GLN A 664 35.85 -15.82 3.03
N SER A 665 35.38 -16.41 1.93
CA SER A 665 35.18 -15.70 0.67
C SER A 665 33.94 -14.81 0.67
N SER A 666 32.99 -15.06 1.57
CA SER A 666 31.72 -14.34 1.68
C SER A 666 31.69 -13.49 2.94
N TYR A 667 31.27 -12.22 2.81
CA TYR A 667 31.35 -11.21 3.87
C TYR A 667 30.41 -11.50 5.05
N ASP A 668 29.33 -12.24 4.85
CA ASP A 668 28.36 -12.66 5.88
C ASP A 668 28.92 -13.72 6.84
N LEU A 669 29.99 -14.39 6.45
CA LEU A 669 30.70 -15.37 7.27
C LEU A 669 31.93 -14.79 7.98
N VAL A 670 32.33 -13.55 7.65
CA VAL A 670 33.50 -12.88 8.24
C VAL A 670 33.17 -12.39 9.65
N THR A 671 34.05 -12.67 10.61
CA THR A 671 33.90 -12.18 11.98
C THR A 671 34.48 -10.77 12.11
N LEU A 672 33.62 -9.76 12.28
CA LEU A 672 34.05 -8.36 12.42
C LEU A 672 34.58 -8.05 13.84
N PRO A 673 35.65 -7.22 13.97
CA PRO A 673 36.05 -6.66 15.25
C PRO A 673 34.94 -5.78 15.87
N THR A 674 34.97 -5.59 17.18
CA THR A 674 33.96 -4.79 17.91
C THR A 674 33.79 -3.39 17.29
N ASP A 675 32.53 -2.97 17.16
CA ASP A 675 32.06 -1.68 16.60
C ASP A 675 32.20 -1.51 15.07
N TYR A 676 32.80 -2.47 14.36
CA TYR A 676 32.81 -2.47 12.89
C TYR A 676 31.52 -3.09 12.35
N VAL A 677 30.87 -2.39 11.43
CA VAL A 677 29.58 -2.82 10.85
C VAL A 677 29.56 -2.75 9.32
N PHE A 678 30.47 -1.98 8.72
CA PHE A 678 30.64 -1.89 7.29
C PHE A 678 31.81 -2.77 6.83
N ILE A 679 31.64 -3.47 5.71
CA ILE A 679 32.63 -4.38 5.13
C ILE A 679 32.61 -4.32 3.61
N ALA A 680 33.77 -4.47 2.97
CA ALA A 680 33.94 -4.60 1.54
C ALA A 680 35.05 -5.60 1.22
N ARG A 681 34.79 -6.61 0.37
CA ARG A 681 35.84 -7.45 -0.20
C ARG A 681 36.57 -6.66 -1.28
N VAL A 682 37.89 -6.59 -1.18
CA VAL A 682 38.72 -5.79 -2.10
C VAL A 682 39.73 -6.61 -2.88
N GLY A 683 40.04 -7.83 -2.46
CA GLY A 683 41.08 -8.65 -3.08
C GLY A 683 41.29 -9.96 -2.34
N ALA A 684 42.35 -10.69 -2.71
CA ALA A 684 42.80 -11.87 -1.95
C ALA A 684 44.30 -12.09 -2.11
N VAL A 685 44.92 -12.74 -1.13
CA VAL A 685 46.34 -13.09 -1.10
C VAL A 685 46.54 -14.56 -0.74
N TYR A 686 47.53 -15.21 -1.35
CA TYR A 686 47.84 -16.61 -1.06
C TYR A 686 48.96 -16.69 -0.01
N ASN A 687 48.68 -17.34 1.12
CA ASN A 687 49.70 -17.67 2.11
C ASN A 687 50.30 -19.03 1.76
N ASN A 688 51.58 -19.08 1.40
CA ASN A 688 52.20 -20.32 0.93
C ASN A 688 52.49 -21.32 2.07
N SER A 689 53.03 -22.48 1.71
CA SER A 689 53.37 -23.57 2.66
C SER A 689 54.41 -23.18 3.71
N SER A 690 55.12 -22.07 3.54
CA SER A 690 56.09 -21.53 4.49
C SER A 690 55.54 -20.40 5.37
N GLY A 691 54.24 -20.10 5.30
CA GLY A 691 53.63 -18.99 6.06
C GLY A 691 54.08 -17.61 5.56
N ASN A 692 54.30 -17.49 4.25
CA ASN A 692 54.58 -16.19 3.63
C ASN A 692 53.52 -15.89 2.56
N ILE A 693 53.02 -14.67 2.59
CA ILE A 693 52.19 -14.11 1.52
C ILE A 693 53.00 -14.12 0.22
N VAL A 694 52.47 -14.78 -0.81
CA VAL A 694 52.98 -14.69 -2.17
C VAL A 694 52.74 -13.28 -2.67
N ALA A 695 53.75 -12.67 -3.29
CA ALA A 695 53.61 -11.26 -3.60
C ALA A 695 52.58 -11.08 -4.70
N ILE A 696 51.76 -10.06 -4.54
CA ILE A 696 50.65 -9.78 -5.44
C ILE A 696 50.62 -8.30 -5.76
N GLU A 697 50.26 -7.98 -7.00
CA GLU A 697 49.93 -6.65 -7.46
C GLU A 697 48.53 -6.69 -8.09
N GLN A 698 47.62 -5.88 -7.56
CA GLN A 698 46.26 -5.76 -8.05
C GLN A 698 45.99 -4.32 -8.49
N THR A 699 45.27 -4.16 -9.60
CA THR A 699 44.70 -2.88 -10.03
C THR A 699 43.28 -3.11 -10.50
N GLY A 700 42.31 -2.57 -9.78
CA GLY A 700 40.90 -2.92 -9.95
C GLY A 700 40.72 -4.43 -9.83
N THR A 701 40.08 -5.05 -10.81
CA THR A 701 39.79 -6.50 -10.84
C THR A 701 40.96 -7.37 -11.31
N LEU A 702 42.00 -6.78 -11.90
CA LEU A 702 43.13 -7.53 -12.44
C LEU A 702 44.18 -7.71 -11.35
N PHE A 703 44.63 -8.95 -11.12
CA PHE A 703 45.74 -9.25 -10.22
C PHE A 703 46.87 -10.01 -10.92
N ARG A 704 48.08 -9.85 -10.38
CA ARG A 704 49.31 -10.50 -10.85
C ARG A 704 50.13 -11.00 -9.67
N LEU A 705 50.74 -12.16 -9.81
CA LEU A 705 51.67 -12.71 -8.83
C LEU A 705 53.07 -12.10 -9.09
N ALA A 706 53.52 -11.20 -8.21
CA ALA A 706 54.55 -10.20 -8.49
C ALA A 706 56.01 -10.69 -8.40
N ASN A 707 56.27 -11.86 -7.83
CA ASN A 707 57.63 -12.35 -7.54
C ASN A 707 58.08 -13.58 -8.37
N THR A 708 57.16 -14.24 -9.07
CA THR A 708 57.48 -15.20 -10.14
C THR A 708 56.61 -14.83 -11.31
N SER A 709 57.19 -14.29 -12.38
CA SER A 709 56.43 -13.85 -13.55
C SER A 709 55.49 -14.91 -14.12
N TYR A 710 55.68 -16.18 -13.75
CA TYR A 710 54.83 -17.32 -14.08
C TYR A 710 54.96 -18.40 -12.98
N VAL A 711 53.85 -18.93 -12.47
CA VAL A 711 53.76 -20.11 -11.61
C VAL A 711 53.36 -21.30 -12.47
N ALA A 712 54.23 -22.31 -12.57
CA ALA A 712 53.94 -23.50 -13.37
C ALA A 712 52.90 -24.37 -12.66
N ILE A 713 51.76 -24.58 -13.32
CA ILE A 713 50.69 -25.50 -12.86
C ILE A 713 50.77 -26.85 -13.59
N LEU A 714 51.54 -26.91 -14.68
CA LEU A 714 51.81 -28.12 -15.45
C LEU A 714 53.22 -28.05 -16.02
N ASP A 715 54.12 -28.90 -15.56
CA ASP A 715 55.51 -28.94 -16.06
C ASP A 715 55.66 -29.77 -17.34
N THR A 716 54.87 -30.84 -17.51
CA THR A 716 54.90 -31.71 -18.70
C THR A 716 53.54 -32.38 -18.87
N GLY A 717 52.79 -32.02 -19.90
CA GLY A 717 51.48 -32.58 -20.21
C GLY A 717 51.36 -33.13 -21.63
N THR A 718 50.73 -34.29 -21.75
CA THR A 718 50.55 -35.04 -23.01
C THR A 718 49.10 -35.46 -23.26
N ALA A 719 48.16 -34.99 -22.44
CA ALA A 719 46.76 -35.41 -22.52
C ALA A 719 46.11 -34.99 -23.84
N THR A 720 45.53 -35.93 -24.60
CA THR A 720 44.83 -35.65 -25.86
C THR A 720 43.33 -35.40 -25.70
N SER A 721 42.79 -35.68 -24.51
CA SER A 721 41.47 -35.28 -24.06
C SER A 721 41.57 -34.13 -23.06
N MET A 722 40.55 -33.27 -23.02
CA MET A 722 40.47 -32.18 -22.04
C MET A 722 40.60 -32.75 -20.63
N THR A 723 41.67 -32.36 -19.93
CA THR A 723 42.03 -32.84 -18.60
C THR A 723 42.10 -31.65 -17.66
N ALA A 724 41.53 -31.79 -16.47
CA ALA A 724 41.50 -30.74 -15.47
C ALA A 724 42.91 -30.39 -14.96
N LEU A 725 43.12 -29.11 -14.69
CA LEU A 725 44.28 -28.53 -14.02
C LEU A 725 43.80 -27.73 -12.83
N ASP A 726 44.51 -27.93 -11.71
CA ASP A 726 44.24 -27.24 -10.45
C ASP A 726 44.87 -25.84 -10.45
N LEU A 727 44.07 -24.84 -10.07
CA LEU A 727 44.47 -23.45 -9.91
C LEU A 727 44.54 -23.02 -8.44
N SER A 728 44.38 -23.94 -7.48
CA SER A 728 44.22 -23.64 -6.06
C SER A 728 45.35 -22.79 -5.44
N GLU A 729 46.57 -22.84 -5.98
CA GLU A 729 47.71 -22.03 -5.50
C GLU A 729 47.90 -20.69 -6.24
N VAL A 730 47.19 -20.48 -7.35
CA VAL A 730 47.42 -19.35 -8.27
C VAL A 730 46.19 -18.47 -8.49
N CYS A 731 45.00 -18.97 -8.20
CA CYS A 731 43.75 -18.22 -8.23
C CYS A 731 42.90 -18.55 -6.99
N PRO A 732 42.28 -17.56 -6.34
CA PRO A 732 41.33 -17.83 -5.25
C PRO A 732 40.01 -18.42 -5.78
N ILE A 733 39.25 -19.06 -4.89
CA ILE A 733 37.86 -19.46 -5.18
C ILE A 733 37.05 -18.20 -5.53
N GLY A 734 36.25 -18.28 -6.60
CA GLY A 734 35.46 -17.16 -7.13
C GLY A 734 36.19 -16.23 -8.11
N ALA A 735 37.44 -16.51 -8.49
CA ALA A 735 38.08 -15.83 -9.62
C ALA A 735 37.35 -16.15 -10.94
N LYS A 736 37.16 -15.16 -11.82
CA LYS A 736 36.38 -15.31 -13.05
C LYS A 736 37.20 -15.73 -14.26
N ALA A 737 38.47 -15.36 -14.27
CA ALA A 737 39.39 -15.71 -15.34
C ALA A 737 40.80 -15.86 -14.80
N THR A 738 41.59 -16.69 -15.48
CA THR A 738 43.02 -16.82 -15.25
C THR A 738 43.79 -16.40 -16.48
N HIS A 739 44.94 -15.78 -16.24
CA HIS A 739 45.87 -15.35 -17.27
C HIS A 739 47.16 -16.15 -17.15
N GLY A 740 47.53 -16.77 -18.27
CA GLY A 740 48.67 -17.67 -18.28
C GLY A 740 49.43 -17.62 -19.58
N ILE A 741 50.42 -18.50 -19.65
CA ILE A 741 51.18 -18.83 -20.84
C ILE A 741 51.19 -20.33 -21.06
N VAL A 742 51.19 -20.71 -22.32
CA VAL A 742 51.46 -22.07 -22.78
C VAL A 742 52.83 -22.10 -23.44
N ARG A 743 53.61 -23.14 -23.16
CA ARG A 743 54.89 -23.43 -23.79
C ARG A 743 54.88 -24.87 -24.31
N GLY A 744 55.16 -25.08 -25.59
CA GLY A 744 55.33 -26.43 -26.16
C GLY A 744 56.79 -26.76 -26.41
N ASP A 745 57.22 -27.98 -26.09
CA ASP A 745 58.56 -28.48 -26.43
C ASP A 745 58.56 -29.17 -27.82
N TYR A 746 59.61 -28.89 -28.60
CA TYR A 746 59.70 -29.08 -30.05
C TYR A 746 59.88 -30.53 -30.55
N ALA A 747 59.18 -30.92 -31.62
CA ALA A 747 59.74 -31.71 -32.75
C ALA A 747 58.82 -31.79 -34.01
N ALA A 748 59.29 -31.22 -35.13
CA ALA A 748 58.95 -31.50 -36.54
C ALA A 748 57.58 -31.11 -37.15
N ALA A 749 57.68 -30.22 -38.16
CA ALA A 749 56.92 -30.06 -39.41
C ALA A 749 55.36 -30.06 -39.47
N ASN A 750 54.63 -30.29 -38.38
CA ASN A 750 53.16 -30.20 -38.36
C ASN A 750 52.67 -29.25 -37.27
N THR A 751 51.53 -28.58 -37.52
CA THR A 751 50.86 -27.64 -36.62
C THR A 751 50.40 -28.33 -35.32
N ARG A 752 51.29 -28.43 -34.33
CA ARG A 752 50.96 -28.88 -32.97
C ARG A 752 50.42 -27.70 -32.16
N TYR A 753 49.46 -27.95 -31.28
CA TYR A 753 48.85 -26.92 -30.46
C TYR A 753 48.48 -27.50 -29.10
N THR A 754 48.47 -26.63 -28.10
CA THR A 754 47.81 -26.89 -26.82
C THR A 754 46.54 -26.06 -26.81
N GLU A 755 45.45 -26.67 -26.40
CA GLU A 755 44.22 -25.96 -26.13
C GLU A 755 44.03 -25.83 -24.64
N VAL A 756 43.56 -24.66 -24.22
CA VAL A 756 43.14 -24.40 -22.85
C VAL A 756 41.67 -23.97 -22.90
N GLY A 757 40.86 -24.52 -22.02
CA GLY A 757 39.42 -24.29 -22.00
C GLY A 757 38.86 -24.30 -20.57
N PRO A 758 37.68 -23.70 -20.38
CA PRO A 758 37.04 -23.63 -19.07
C PRO A 758 36.30 -24.92 -18.69
N THR A 759 36.06 -25.83 -19.65
CA THR A 759 35.30 -27.06 -19.45
C THR A 759 35.96 -28.26 -20.12
N ASN A 760 35.47 -29.44 -19.78
CA ASN A 760 35.84 -30.71 -20.41
C ASN A 760 35.30 -30.88 -21.86
N ALA A 761 34.45 -29.97 -22.36
CA ALA A 761 33.64 -30.15 -23.58
C ALA A 761 34.09 -29.31 -24.80
N GLY A 762 35.20 -28.55 -24.71
CA GLY A 762 35.73 -27.80 -25.86
C GLY A 762 36.64 -26.65 -25.44
N SER A 763 37.47 -26.15 -26.36
CA SER A 763 38.40 -25.06 -26.10
C SER A 763 37.80 -23.68 -26.41
N LEU A 764 38.07 -22.70 -25.54
CA LEU A 764 37.77 -21.28 -25.79
C LEU A 764 39.00 -20.52 -26.32
N ALA A 765 40.22 -21.03 -26.07
CA ALA A 765 41.46 -20.45 -26.57
C ALA A 765 42.38 -21.55 -27.15
N SER A 766 42.96 -21.26 -28.31
CA SER A 766 43.98 -22.09 -28.97
C SER A 766 45.31 -21.35 -28.93
N GLY A 767 46.31 -21.90 -28.24
CA GLY A 767 47.69 -21.46 -28.36
C GLY A 767 48.36 -22.19 -29.53
N VAL A 768 48.77 -21.45 -30.57
CA VAL A 768 49.50 -21.99 -31.71
C VAL A 768 50.99 -21.79 -31.49
N GLY A 769 51.65 -22.84 -30.99
CA GLY A 769 53.11 -22.89 -30.93
C GLY A 769 53.71 -22.70 -32.33
N GLY A 770 54.14 -21.47 -32.61
CA GLY A 770 54.83 -21.12 -33.86
C GLY A 770 56.26 -21.65 -33.90
N TYR A 771 56.87 -21.61 -35.09
CA TYR A 771 58.19 -22.17 -35.38
C TYR A 771 59.28 -21.09 -35.27
N ASN A 772 60.28 -21.24 -34.38
CA ASN A 772 61.70 -20.90 -34.59
C ASN A 772 62.50 -20.78 -33.27
N ALA A 773 63.32 -21.81 -32.96
CA ALA A 773 64.63 -21.80 -32.25
C ALA A 773 64.87 -20.91 -31.00
N THR A 774 63.84 -20.26 -30.47
CA THR A 774 63.82 -19.36 -29.32
C THR A 774 62.45 -19.58 -28.71
N ARG A 775 62.38 -20.10 -27.47
CA ARG A 775 61.14 -20.51 -26.77
C ARG A 775 59.95 -19.59 -27.09
N LEU A 776 59.00 -20.08 -27.89
CA LEU A 776 57.75 -19.37 -28.20
C LEU A 776 56.73 -19.73 -27.13
N PHE A 777 56.18 -18.71 -26.48
CA PHE A 777 55.11 -18.83 -25.49
C PHE A 777 53.91 -18.05 -26.02
N ASP A 778 52.73 -18.64 -25.88
CA ASP A 778 51.47 -17.98 -26.21
C ASP A 778 50.75 -17.60 -24.91
N TYR A 779 50.24 -16.37 -24.87
CA TYR A 779 49.40 -15.91 -23.76
C TYR A 779 47.99 -16.44 -23.96
N PHE A 780 47.35 -16.80 -22.85
CA PHE A 780 45.94 -17.11 -22.84
C PHE A 780 45.23 -16.40 -21.70
N GLU A 781 43.97 -16.10 -21.95
CA GLU A 781 42.97 -15.76 -20.96
C GLU A 781 41.93 -16.87 -21.00
N CYS A 782 41.66 -17.48 -19.86
CA CYS A 782 40.70 -18.57 -19.74
C CYS A 782 39.69 -18.23 -18.66
N PRO A 783 38.39 -18.16 -18.98
CA PRO A 783 37.34 -18.09 -17.97
C PRO A 783 37.42 -19.29 -17.02
N ILE A 784 37.08 -19.08 -15.76
CA ILE A 784 36.95 -20.13 -14.76
C ILE A 784 35.46 -20.37 -14.56
N ILE A 785 34.98 -21.56 -14.91
CA ILE A 785 33.56 -21.96 -14.76
C ILE A 785 33.38 -22.86 -13.54
N GLU A 786 34.30 -23.80 -13.38
CA GLU A 786 34.44 -24.63 -12.19
C GLU A 786 35.50 -24.00 -11.29
N ASP A 787 35.17 -23.80 -10.01
CA ASP A 787 36.06 -23.11 -9.08
C ASP A 787 37.48 -23.68 -9.13
N GLN A 788 38.45 -22.77 -9.34
CA GLN A 788 39.87 -23.08 -9.39
C GLN A 788 40.25 -24.20 -10.38
N THR A 789 39.46 -24.40 -11.45
CA THR A 789 39.71 -25.46 -12.43
C THR A 789 39.67 -24.92 -13.86
N ILE A 790 40.69 -25.26 -14.64
CA ILE A 790 40.70 -25.11 -16.10
C ILE A 790 41.07 -26.45 -16.73
N TYR A 791 40.87 -26.58 -18.03
CA TYR A 791 41.12 -27.81 -18.77
C TYR A 791 42.16 -27.57 -19.86
N TYR A 792 42.99 -28.59 -20.12
CA TYR A 792 43.93 -28.56 -21.23
C TYR A 792 43.90 -29.84 -22.05
N ARG A 793 44.30 -29.74 -23.31
CA ARG A 793 44.70 -30.89 -24.13
C ARG A 793 45.77 -30.50 -25.13
N VAL A 794 46.49 -31.49 -25.63
CA VAL A 794 47.45 -31.36 -26.73
C VAL A 794 46.94 -32.07 -27.98
N SER A 795 47.35 -31.60 -29.16
CA SER A 795 46.91 -32.20 -30.42
C SER A 795 47.52 -33.58 -30.73
N ASN A 796 48.62 -33.96 -30.07
CA ASN A 796 49.20 -35.32 -30.14
C ASN A 796 50.12 -35.63 -28.96
N ALA A 797 49.88 -36.75 -28.25
CA ALA A 797 50.67 -37.20 -27.10
C ALA A 797 52.05 -37.80 -27.44
N THR A 798 52.31 -38.20 -28.68
CA THR A 798 53.49 -39.04 -29.00
C THR A 798 54.79 -38.27 -29.16
N ASP A 799 54.73 -36.97 -29.44
CA ASP A 799 55.87 -36.13 -29.84
C ASP A 799 55.71 -34.65 -29.45
N TYR A 800 54.80 -34.34 -28.53
CA TYR A 800 54.54 -32.96 -28.09
C TYR A 800 54.12 -32.93 -26.61
N ASP A 801 54.96 -32.31 -25.80
CA ASP A 801 54.72 -32.05 -24.39
C ASP A 801 54.47 -30.56 -24.20
N THR A 802 53.54 -30.22 -23.31
CA THR A 802 53.19 -28.83 -23.00
C THR A 802 53.47 -28.48 -21.53
N ASN A 803 53.84 -27.22 -21.30
CA ASN A 803 53.96 -26.59 -20.00
C ASN A 803 52.96 -25.43 -19.94
N ILE A 804 52.23 -25.35 -18.83
CA ILE A 804 51.25 -24.29 -18.59
C ILE A 804 51.64 -23.58 -17.30
N SER A 805 51.72 -22.26 -17.37
CA SER A 805 52.03 -21.43 -16.21
C SER A 805 51.08 -20.25 -16.11
N ILE A 806 50.67 -19.89 -14.89
CA ILE A 806 49.75 -18.80 -14.58
C ILE A 806 50.52 -17.62 -14.02
N TRP A 807 50.18 -16.41 -14.43
CA TRP A 807 50.82 -15.18 -13.92
C TRP A 807 49.85 -14.25 -13.19
N GLY A 808 48.55 -14.49 -13.30
CA GLY A 808 47.52 -13.70 -12.65
C GLY A 808 46.13 -14.11 -13.08
N GLY A 809 45.17 -13.24 -12.85
CA GLY A 809 43.78 -13.47 -13.22
C GLY A 809 42.91 -12.25 -12.96
N GLU A 810 41.61 -12.49 -13.06
CA GLU A 810 40.59 -11.48 -12.83
C GLU A 810 39.52 -11.96 -11.85
N TYR A 811 39.03 -10.97 -11.12
CA TYR A 811 38.08 -11.07 -10.01
C TYR A 811 36.61 -10.91 -10.45
#